data_AF-A0A7C3X7G5-F1
#
_entry.id   AF-A0A7C3X7G5-F1
#
_cell.length_a   1.000
_cell.length_b   1.000
_cell.length_c   1.000
_cell.angle_alpha   90.00
_cell.angle_beta   90.00
_cell.angle_gamma   90.00
#
_symmetry.space_group_name_H-M   'P 1'
#
loop_
_entity.id
_entity.type
_entity.pdbx_description
1 polymer ?
#
loop_
_entity_poly.entity_id
_entity_poly.type
_entity_poly.pdbx_seq_one_letter_code
_entity_poly.pdbx_strand_id
1 'polypeptide(L)'
;MKRLDRAPHDMSIALTLGVLLALCAIGRADESLWRIFGPLGQQLLSGCCIWEQPPIELDPLSKTPSFCGWDEPAYDEQIPNATQSSSSMPADDFRVLGPMPITGIQWWGSYRDWQSNDPPDLSPEAWLITFWSNTPADDHVPFNRPGTRLVQFEVPPDRVKVKWVGYDRFPDQPSDSCFLYQLELEPAEYLWPETYDGDVFWIGITAVYKTGKPDHVWGWKTRPLTWMAGAIEFVSGLSTTPSGPISFITIIPVEKKDACGNTSGADMAFALKTSPDWIKWAELFTGLRDWLGFKDERSTAIGLRASSIAFKWQQLPDEGRTGLAVDATTDIPRSWSSQIIADDFECRLSGPITQIMLWGAYLLDLLPNRDPANIQFTLSIREDRPASGKGISTPGKVLWTKTFKKGQFTVQEATVEKQAFSSPCNNQYIMNDHSRMFKYTFTIDPADAFMQTGSSERPVVYWLSVQASINQVAGSMSRFGWLTSTSIWNDDAVWAQAQEPYSGSWQKLSYPSMHPRVGQHTALAFAVLTSHQSTSQLIDRQVADDWKSEGPMPVVAATWWGSYAGYTYKACECVDQVQPVRPDYFVLSIWSDSPDPNPDNPQDFSHPDQRLWQFEATQYDEVLVGYDGQKVQSGKGQEAVFRYSVRIPPDRWFFPGQATGTYWFSVVAVYENRKVDNHPWGWTNHQHVFNDSAVVGSQDTDPSGKKVLTWQPLTDEANDRQDMSFILFQQAQLLGPPPLP
;
A
#
# COMPACT_ATOMS: atom_id res chain seq x y z
N MET A 1 49.00 17.10 39.71
CA MET A 1 49.77 17.13 38.46
C MET A 1 50.58 15.84 38.41
N LYS A 2 50.49 14.91 37.45
CA LYS A 2 49.74 14.81 36.20
C LYS A 2 49.35 13.34 35.97
N ARG A 3 48.18 13.18 35.32
CA ARG A 3 47.65 12.00 34.62
C ARG A 3 48.66 11.36 33.67
N LEU A 4 48.61 10.03 33.56
CA LEU A 4 48.99 9.27 32.36
C LEU A 4 47.71 8.56 31.88
N ASP A 5 47.33 8.87 30.65
CA ASP A 5 46.04 8.58 30.04
C ASP A 5 45.87 7.11 29.65
N ARG A 6 44.64 6.61 29.83
CA ARG A 6 44.12 5.37 29.24
C ARG A 6 43.77 5.63 27.78
N ALA A 7 44.26 4.80 26.86
CA ALA A 7 43.71 4.67 25.52
C ALA A 7 42.35 3.93 25.58
N PRO A 8 41.37 4.26 24.71
CA PRO A 8 40.01 3.72 24.81
C PRO A 8 39.92 2.31 24.24
N HIS A 9 39.11 1.47 24.91
CA HIS A 9 38.77 0.10 24.54
C HIS A 9 38.01 -0.02 23.19
N ASP A 10 37.60 1.09 22.57
CA ASP A 10 36.78 1.09 21.35
C ASP A 10 37.56 0.79 20.05
N MET A 11 38.88 1.03 20.01
CA MET A 11 39.68 0.75 18.80
C MET A 11 39.98 -0.74 18.59
N SER A 12 39.98 -1.55 19.65
CA SER A 12 40.26 -2.98 19.55
C SER A 12 39.08 -3.78 18.99
N ILE A 13 37.83 -3.32 19.21
CA ILE A 13 36.63 -4.00 18.71
C ILE A 13 36.46 -3.72 17.20
N ALA A 14 36.69 -2.49 16.75
CA ALA A 14 36.62 -2.12 15.34
C ALA A 14 37.68 -2.84 14.47
N LEU A 15 38.92 -3.01 14.98
CA LEU A 15 39.94 -3.80 14.28
C LEU A 15 39.61 -5.29 14.23
N THR A 16 38.94 -5.83 15.26
CA THR A 16 38.56 -7.25 15.31
C THR A 16 37.38 -7.55 14.39
N LEU A 17 36.42 -6.62 14.27
CA LEU A 17 35.31 -6.71 13.31
C LEU A 17 35.79 -6.63 11.85
N GLY A 18 36.72 -5.71 11.56
CA GLY A 18 37.28 -5.55 10.22
C GLY A 18 38.09 -6.76 9.74
N VAL A 19 38.80 -7.43 10.65
CA VAL A 19 39.55 -8.67 10.33
C VAL A 19 38.61 -9.88 10.19
N LEU A 20 37.51 -9.96 10.93
CA LEU A 20 36.52 -11.04 10.78
C LEU A 20 35.68 -10.90 9.49
N LEU A 21 35.27 -9.69 9.12
CA LEU A 21 34.60 -9.41 7.84
C LEU A 21 35.50 -9.77 6.66
N ALA A 22 36.80 -9.47 6.77
CA ALA A 22 37.79 -9.89 5.78
C ALA A 22 37.91 -11.42 5.71
N LEU A 23 37.88 -12.15 6.83
CA LEU A 23 37.97 -13.62 6.84
C LEU A 23 36.72 -14.33 6.30
N CYS A 24 35.52 -13.76 6.50
CA CYS A 24 34.28 -14.23 5.88
C CYS A 24 34.28 -14.03 4.35
N ALA A 25 34.82 -12.92 3.86
CA ALA A 25 34.93 -12.64 2.42
C ALA A 25 35.88 -13.59 1.65
N ILE A 26 36.74 -14.34 2.35
CA ILE A 26 37.69 -15.31 1.77
C ILE A 26 37.42 -16.78 2.17
N GLY A 27 36.27 -17.07 2.79
CA GLY A 27 35.78 -18.44 3.00
C GLY A 27 36.61 -19.33 3.93
N ARG A 28 37.24 -18.77 4.98
CA ARG A 28 38.13 -19.51 5.90
C ARG A 28 37.74 -19.48 7.40
N ALA A 29 36.47 -19.32 7.74
CA ALA A 29 36.03 -19.40 9.14
C ALA A 29 35.66 -20.86 9.54
N ASP A 30 36.29 -21.35 10.62
CA ASP A 30 36.10 -22.69 11.22
C ASP A 30 34.89 -22.73 12.17
N GLU A 31 34.32 -23.92 12.37
CA GLU A 31 33.03 -24.19 13.03
C GLU A 31 32.94 -23.84 14.54
N SER A 32 33.95 -23.16 15.11
CA SER A 32 34.04 -22.91 16.55
C SER A 32 33.78 -21.45 16.95
N LEU A 33 33.60 -20.52 16.01
CA LEU A 33 33.29 -19.09 16.28
C LEU A 33 31.79 -18.77 16.43
N TRP A 34 30.90 -19.76 16.24
CA TRP A 34 29.44 -19.61 16.20
C TRP A 34 28.77 -19.29 17.54
N ARG A 35 29.50 -19.32 18.67
CA ARG A 35 28.92 -19.07 20.01
C ARG A 35 29.02 -17.62 20.50
N ILE A 36 29.71 -16.74 19.76
CA ILE A 36 29.99 -15.36 20.20
C ILE A 36 29.03 -14.34 19.57
N PHE A 37 28.41 -14.67 18.44
CA PHE A 37 27.37 -13.84 17.83
C PHE A 37 26.01 -14.37 18.26
N GLY A 38 25.24 -13.57 19.00
CA GLY A 38 23.83 -13.86 19.31
C GLY A 38 22.95 -13.92 18.04
N PRO A 39 21.62 -13.76 18.14
CA PRO A 39 20.66 -14.02 17.04
C PRO A 39 20.98 -13.34 15.68
N LEU A 40 21.75 -12.25 15.67
CA LEU A 40 22.32 -11.62 14.45
C LEU A 40 23.21 -12.55 13.61
N GLY A 41 23.89 -13.54 14.22
CA GLY A 41 24.73 -14.51 13.53
C GLY A 41 23.94 -15.59 12.77
N GLN A 42 22.72 -15.91 13.22
CA GLN A 42 21.78 -16.79 12.51
C GLN A 42 21.03 -16.04 11.41
N GLN A 43 20.69 -14.75 11.63
CA GLN A 43 20.06 -13.88 10.63
C GLN A 43 20.90 -13.66 9.36
N LEU A 44 22.23 -13.74 9.45
CA LEU A 44 23.13 -13.44 8.32
C LEU A 44 23.23 -14.54 7.25
N LEU A 45 22.73 -15.76 7.51
CA LEU A 45 22.81 -16.88 6.55
C LEU A 45 21.44 -17.36 6.02
N SER A 46 20.33 -16.93 6.63
CA SER A 46 18.97 -17.27 6.19
C SER A 46 18.06 -16.03 6.11
N GLY A 47 18.26 -15.22 5.07
CA GLY A 47 17.20 -14.51 4.32
C GLY A 47 16.33 -13.50 5.06
N CYS A 48 16.80 -12.26 5.22
CA CYS A 48 15.90 -11.12 5.42
C CYS A 48 15.25 -10.72 4.07
N CYS A 49 14.19 -11.45 3.71
CA CYS A 49 13.50 -11.29 2.44
C CYS A 49 12.54 -10.09 2.45
N ILE A 50 12.62 -9.28 1.40
CA ILE A 50 11.68 -8.19 1.13
C ILE A 50 10.40 -8.70 0.50
N TRP A 51 10.53 -9.85 -0.17
CA TRP A 51 9.48 -10.57 -0.87
C TRP A 51 9.78 -12.07 -0.81
N GLU A 52 8.77 -12.89 -0.59
CA GLU A 52 8.90 -14.34 -0.61
C GLU A 52 7.62 -14.99 -1.12
N GLN A 53 7.80 -15.95 -2.01
CA GLN A 53 6.78 -16.82 -2.54
C GLN A 53 7.40 -18.22 -2.75
N PRO A 54 7.72 -18.93 -1.64
CA PRO A 54 8.37 -20.22 -1.73
C PRO A 54 7.43 -21.27 -2.37
N PRO A 55 7.98 -22.40 -2.86
CA PRO A 55 7.16 -23.52 -3.28
C PRO A 55 6.43 -24.12 -2.08
N ILE A 56 5.19 -24.55 -2.26
CA ILE A 56 4.35 -25.06 -1.17
C ILE A 56 4.51 -26.56 -1.04
N GLU A 57 4.88 -27.03 0.15
CA GLU A 57 5.00 -28.45 0.42
C GLU A 57 3.65 -29.19 0.39
N LEU A 58 3.69 -30.46 -0.01
CA LEU A 58 2.55 -31.37 0.08
C LEU A 58 2.44 -31.98 1.48
N ASP A 59 3.59 -32.31 2.08
CA ASP A 59 3.68 -32.87 3.43
C ASP A 59 4.99 -32.40 4.10
N PRO A 60 4.98 -31.28 4.84
CA PRO A 60 6.16 -30.78 5.54
C PRO A 60 6.67 -31.72 6.66
N LEU A 61 5.89 -32.72 7.09
CA LEU A 61 6.33 -33.71 8.09
C LEU A 61 7.02 -34.93 7.46
N SER A 62 6.95 -35.08 6.13
CA SER A 62 7.68 -36.11 5.40
C SER A 62 9.19 -35.93 5.55
N LYS A 63 9.94 -37.05 5.61
CA LYS A 63 11.41 -37.03 5.63
C LYS A 63 12.02 -36.40 4.38
N THR A 64 11.34 -36.54 3.24
CA THR A 64 11.79 -36.01 1.96
C THR A 64 10.78 -34.98 1.48
N PRO A 65 11.19 -33.71 1.30
CA PRO A 65 10.29 -32.66 0.83
C PRO A 65 9.72 -32.99 -0.54
N SER A 66 8.44 -32.63 -0.71
CA SER A 66 7.76 -32.71 -2.00
C SER A 66 6.89 -31.47 -2.17
N PHE A 67 7.05 -30.77 -3.28
CA PHE A 67 6.45 -29.46 -3.52
C PHE A 67 5.35 -29.53 -4.57
N CYS A 68 4.20 -28.95 -4.27
CA CYS A 68 3.12 -28.72 -5.21
C CYS A 68 3.57 -27.78 -6.34
N GLY A 69 3.18 -28.11 -7.57
CA GLY A 69 3.45 -27.32 -8.78
C GLY A 69 4.25 -28.12 -9.80
N TRP A 70 4.39 -27.59 -11.00
CA TRP A 70 5.18 -28.16 -12.09
C TRP A 70 6.31 -27.20 -12.46
N ASP A 71 7.17 -27.60 -13.38
CA ASP A 71 8.25 -26.73 -13.86
C ASP A 71 7.86 -26.13 -15.21
N GLU A 72 7.55 -24.83 -15.19
CA GLU A 72 7.25 -24.07 -16.40
C GLU A 72 8.54 -23.87 -17.18
N PRO A 73 8.62 -24.31 -18.45
CA PRO A 73 9.85 -24.17 -19.23
C PRO A 73 10.34 -22.73 -19.24
N ALA A 74 11.63 -22.53 -18.97
CA ALA A 74 12.18 -21.20 -18.81
C ALA A 74 13.59 -21.18 -19.41
N TYR A 75 13.67 -21.02 -20.73
CA TYR A 75 14.93 -21.18 -21.45
C TYR A 75 15.06 -20.24 -22.64
N ASP A 76 16.31 -19.97 -23.02
CA ASP A 76 16.67 -19.20 -24.20
C ASP A 76 17.82 -19.89 -24.95
N GLU A 77 17.55 -20.34 -26.17
CA GLU A 77 18.56 -20.91 -27.07
C GLU A 77 19.32 -19.81 -27.82
N GLN A 78 20.53 -19.52 -27.35
CA GLN A 78 21.42 -18.51 -27.94
C GLN A 78 22.51 -19.14 -28.81
N ILE A 79 22.11 -19.93 -29.80
CA ILE A 79 23.05 -20.60 -30.71
C ILE A 79 23.61 -19.59 -31.73
N PRO A 80 24.94 -19.39 -31.80
CA PRO A 80 25.53 -18.47 -32.78
C PRO A 80 25.20 -18.89 -34.22
N ASN A 81 24.67 -17.95 -35.01
CA ASN A 81 24.30 -18.13 -36.43
C ASN A 81 23.12 -19.09 -36.70
N ALA A 82 22.29 -19.41 -35.71
CA ALA A 82 21.08 -20.19 -35.94
C ALA A 82 20.01 -19.37 -36.67
N THR A 83 19.31 -19.99 -37.62
CA THR A 83 18.19 -19.38 -38.36
C THR A 83 16.85 -19.46 -37.61
N GLN A 84 16.80 -20.25 -36.54
CA GLN A 84 15.67 -20.37 -35.60
C GLN A 84 16.26 -20.46 -34.19
N SER A 85 15.84 -19.57 -33.30
CA SER A 85 16.06 -19.68 -31.86
C SER A 85 14.72 -20.01 -31.20
N SER A 86 14.75 -20.84 -30.17
CA SER A 86 13.56 -21.16 -29.38
C SER A 86 13.75 -20.67 -27.95
N SER A 87 12.75 -19.98 -27.44
CA SER A 87 12.78 -19.36 -26.11
C SER A 87 11.41 -19.45 -25.45
N SER A 88 11.39 -19.60 -24.14
CA SER A 88 10.22 -19.46 -23.28
C SER A 88 10.64 -18.68 -22.05
N MET A 89 9.98 -17.55 -21.81
CA MET A 89 10.35 -16.60 -20.77
C MET A 89 9.16 -16.40 -19.83
N PRO A 90 9.01 -17.25 -18.80
CA PRO A 90 8.08 -16.98 -17.73
C PRO A 90 8.55 -15.77 -16.91
N ALA A 91 7.60 -14.96 -16.48
CA ALA A 91 7.80 -13.85 -15.57
C ALA A 91 6.65 -13.77 -14.58
N ASP A 92 6.96 -13.26 -13.39
CA ASP A 92 6.00 -13.16 -12.31
C ASP A 92 6.12 -11.83 -11.58
N ASP A 93 5.03 -11.38 -10.96
CA ASP A 93 4.96 -10.09 -10.30
C ASP A 93 5.31 -10.15 -8.81
N PHE A 94 5.72 -9.00 -8.27
CA PHE A 94 5.99 -8.82 -6.85
C PHE A 94 5.81 -7.36 -6.44
N ARG A 95 5.52 -7.14 -5.15
CA ARG A 95 5.47 -5.78 -4.57
C ARG A 95 6.78 -5.42 -3.88
N VAL A 96 7.24 -4.20 -4.09
CA VAL A 96 8.32 -3.60 -3.29
C VAL A 96 7.72 -2.78 -2.14
N LEU A 97 8.26 -2.98 -0.94
CA LEU A 97 7.76 -2.37 0.30
C LEU A 97 8.33 -0.98 0.61
N GLY A 98 9.37 -0.53 -0.11
CA GLY A 98 10.02 0.74 0.15
C GLY A 98 11.22 1.01 -0.75
N PRO A 99 12.09 1.97 -0.41
CA PRO A 99 13.25 2.35 -1.23
C PRO A 99 14.43 1.35 -1.19
N MET A 100 14.34 0.35 -0.32
CA MET A 100 15.29 -0.76 -0.16
C MET A 100 15.59 -1.48 -1.49
N PRO A 101 16.88 -1.63 -1.87
CA PRO A 101 17.27 -2.29 -3.11
C PRO A 101 17.13 -3.80 -3.02
N ILE A 102 16.93 -4.43 -4.17
CA ILE A 102 17.08 -5.89 -4.30
C ILE A 102 18.55 -6.20 -4.44
N THR A 103 19.09 -6.98 -3.51
CA THR A 103 20.52 -7.34 -3.46
C THR A 103 20.78 -8.83 -3.62
N GLY A 104 19.74 -9.66 -3.60
CA GLY A 104 19.87 -11.10 -3.75
C GLY A 104 18.56 -11.73 -4.21
N ILE A 105 18.67 -12.87 -4.89
CA ILE A 105 17.55 -13.59 -5.49
C ILE A 105 17.68 -15.07 -5.12
N GLN A 106 16.57 -15.67 -4.73
CA GLN A 106 16.42 -17.11 -4.58
C GLN A 106 15.28 -17.57 -5.46
N TRP A 107 15.46 -18.67 -6.17
CA TRP A 107 14.40 -19.26 -6.99
C TRP A 107 14.49 -20.78 -6.97
N TRP A 108 13.38 -21.43 -7.29
CA TRP A 108 13.28 -22.88 -7.33
C TRP A 108 13.04 -23.35 -8.75
N GLY A 109 13.55 -24.51 -9.11
CA GLY A 109 13.29 -25.08 -10.42
C GLY A 109 13.83 -26.48 -10.53
N SER A 110 13.46 -27.13 -11.61
CA SER A 110 13.78 -28.52 -11.90
C SER A 110 14.25 -28.67 -13.34
N TYR A 111 14.70 -29.86 -13.66
CA TYR A 111 14.99 -30.27 -15.03
C TYR A 111 13.94 -31.30 -15.42
N ARG A 112 13.30 -31.08 -16.57
CA ARG A 112 12.21 -31.95 -17.02
C ARG A 112 12.65 -33.42 -17.07
N ASP A 113 11.82 -34.31 -16.52
CA ASP A 113 12.05 -35.76 -16.48
C ASP A 113 13.35 -36.16 -15.74
N TRP A 114 13.81 -35.34 -14.78
CA TRP A 114 15.07 -35.55 -14.05
C TRP A 114 14.83 -35.90 -12.58
N GLN A 115 15.35 -37.04 -12.12
CA GLN A 115 15.11 -37.55 -10.76
C GLN A 115 16.38 -37.73 -9.91
N SER A 116 17.54 -37.26 -10.40
CA SER A 116 18.78 -37.32 -9.63
C SER A 116 18.87 -36.17 -8.63
N ASN A 117 19.54 -36.39 -7.50
CA ASN A 117 19.83 -35.33 -6.53
C ASN A 117 20.92 -34.37 -7.01
N ASP A 118 21.70 -34.76 -8.01
CA ASP A 118 22.67 -33.90 -8.68
C ASP A 118 22.03 -33.29 -9.94
N PRO A 119 22.33 -32.01 -10.29
CA PRO A 119 21.92 -31.45 -11.58
C PRO A 119 22.45 -32.27 -12.76
N PRO A 120 21.79 -32.25 -13.93
CA PRO A 120 22.28 -32.93 -15.12
C PRO A 120 23.61 -32.36 -15.60
N ASP A 121 24.41 -33.19 -16.28
CA ASP A 121 25.72 -32.81 -16.82
C ASP A 121 25.62 -31.59 -17.76
N LEU A 122 24.54 -31.52 -18.54
CA LEU A 122 24.18 -30.37 -19.39
C LEU A 122 23.31 -29.39 -18.59
N SER A 123 23.94 -28.67 -17.68
CA SER A 123 23.34 -27.56 -16.92
C SER A 123 23.32 -26.26 -17.74
N PRO A 124 22.54 -25.24 -17.35
CA PRO A 124 22.50 -23.95 -18.04
C PRO A 124 23.90 -23.34 -18.12
N GLU A 125 24.23 -22.75 -19.28
CA GLU A 125 25.53 -22.07 -19.47
C GLU A 125 25.53 -20.67 -18.87
N ALA A 126 24.36 -20.11 -18.60
CA ALA A 126 24.13 -18.91 -17.82
C ALA A 126 22.66 -18.79 -17.40
N TRP A 127 22.36 -17.77 -16.60
CA TRP A 127 21.01 -17.36 -16.21
C TRP A 127 20.75 -15.94 -16.66
N LEU A 128 19.74 -15.74 -17.50
CA LEU A 128 19.25 -14.42 -17.86
C LEU A 128 18.20 -13.97 -16.84
N ILE A 129 18.52 -12.90 -16.11
CA ILE A 129 17.63 -12.32 -15.10
C ILE A 129 17.21 -10.94 -15.58
N THR A 130 15.90 -10.68 -15.56
CA THR A 130 15.35 -9.40 -16.00
C THR A 130 14.26 -8.91 -15.05
N PHE A 131 14.27 -7.59 -14.79
CA PHE A 131 13.23 -6.88 -14.07
C PHE A 131 12.47 -5.94 -15.01
N TRP A 132 11.16 -5.85 -14.84
CA TRP A 132 10.30 -4.96 -15.61
C TRP A 132 9.37 -4.14 -14.72
N SER A 133 8.94 -2.97 -15.22
CA SER A 133 7.79 -2.25 -14.65
C SER A 133 6.51 -3.05 -14.86
N ASN A 134 5.48 -2.77 -14.06
CA ASN A 134 4.15 -3.33 -14.30
C ASN A 134 3.39 -2.55 -15.39
N THR A 135 2.71 -3.28 -16.28
CA THR A 135 1.68 -2.75 -17.18
C THR A 135 0.34 -3.35 -16.77
N PRO A 136 -0.62 -2.54 -16.28
CA PRO A 136 -1.94 -3.03 -15.91
C PRO A 136 -2.70 -3.66 -17.09
N ALA A 137 -3.69 -4.49 -16.76
CA ALA A 137 -4.69 -4.96 -17.71
C ALA A 137 -5.34 -3.79 -18.48
N ASP A 138 -5.65 -4.01 -19.76
CA ASP A 138 -6.32 -3.05 -20.63
C ASP A 138 -7.34 -3.75 -21.57
N ASP A 139 -7.96 -2.98 -22.46
CA ASP A 139 -8.99 -3.46 -23.39
C ASP A 139 -8.50 -4.55 -24.37
N HIS A 140 -7.19 -4.69 -24.55
CA HIS A 140 -6.58 -5.67 -25.45
C HIS A 140 -6.03 -6.88 -24.70
N VAL A 141 -5.48 -6.68 -23.50
CA VAL A 141 -4.89 -7.73 -22.66
C VAL A 141 -5.53 -7.66 -21.27
N PRO A 142 -6.38 -8.62 -20.88
CA PRO A 142 -7.22 -8.55 -19.67
C PRO A 142 -6.47 -8.89 -18.37
N PHE A 143 -5.14 -8.88 -18.39
CA PHE A 143 -4.29 -9.21 -17.25
C PHE A 143 -3.06 -8.28 -17.20
N ASN A 144 -2.52 -8.12 -15.98
CA ASN A 144 -1.28 -7.38 -15.76
C ASN A 144 -0.10 -8.12 -16.39
N ARG A 145 0.93 -7.39 -16.79
CA ARG A 145 2.09 -7.95 -17.51
C ARG A 145 3.35 -7.11 -17.35
N PRO A 146 4.53 -7.70 -17.64
CA PRO A 146 5.77 -6.95 -17.79
C PRO A 146 5.62 -5.80 -18.79
N GLY A 147 6.12 -4.61 -18.43
CA GLY A 147 6.06 -3.40 -19.22
C GLY A 147 7.40 -3.01 -19.82
N THR A 148 8.06 -2.04 -19.20
CA THR A 148 9.36 -1.54 -19.63
C THR A 148 10.46 -2.30 -18.92
N ARG A 149 11.49 -2.71 -19.65
CA ARG A 149 12.67 -3.37 -19.06
C ARG A 149 13.46 -2.37 -18.22
N LEU A 150 13.65 -2.70 -16.94
CA LEU A 150 14.35 -1.87 -15.97
C LEU A 150 15.82 -2.27 -15.89
N VAL A 151 16.08 -3.54 -15.63
CA VAL A 151 17.42 -4.11 -15.46
C VAL A 151 17.45 -5.50 -16.09
N GLN A 152 18.53 -5.84 -16.79
CA GLN A 152 18.79 -7.18 -17.31
C GLN A 152 20.27 -7.49 -17.27
N PHE A 153 20.61 -8.70 -16.83
CA PHE A 153 21.97 -9.20 -16.80
C PHE A 153 22.00 -10.71 -16.96
N GLU A 154 23.13 -11.21 -17.42
CA GLU A 154 23.39 -12.64 -17.59
C GLU A 154 24.41 -13.08 -16.54
N VAL A 155 24.09 -14.14 -15.80
CA VAL A 155 24.88 -14.63 -14.66
C VAL A 155 25.49 -15.98 -15.00
N PRO A 156 26.82 -16.14 -14.92
CA PRO A 156 27.45 -17.42 -15.16
C PRO A 156 27.14 -18.42 -14.01
N PRO A 157 27.14 -19.73 -14.28
CA PRO A 157 26.68 -20.74 -13.31
C PRO A 157 27.52 -20.81 -12.02
N ASP A 158 28.79 -20.42 -12.08
CA ASP A 158 29.71 -20.41 -10.93
C ASP A 158 29.35 -19.36 -9.86
N ARG A 159 28.55 -18.34 -10.21
CA ARG A 159 27.97 -17.39 -9.25
C ARG A 159 26.69 -17.89 -8.58
N VAL A 160 26.05 -18.92 -9.12
CA VAL A 160 24.76 -19.42 -8.62
C VAL A 160 24.99 -20.66 -7.76
N LYS A 161 24.63 -20.57 -6.48
CA LYS A 161 24.67 -21.72 -5.58
C LYS A 161 23.43 -22.58 -5.82
N VAL A 162 23.63 -23.85 -6.12
CA VAL A 162 22.55 -24.82 -6.39
C VAL A 162 22.51 -25.86 -5.28
N LYS A 163 21.32 -26.11 -4.74
CA LYS A 163 21.08 -27.12 -3.70
C LYS A 163 19.84 -27.94 -4.05
N TRP A 164 19.96 -29.27 -4.04
CA TRP A 164 18.79 -30.14 -4.09
C TRP A 164 17.96 -29.98 -2.80
N VAL A 165 16.65 -29.78 -2.96
CA VAL A 165 15.74 -29.50 -1.83
C VAL A 165 14.55 -30.45 -1.76
N GLY A 166 14.38 -31.36 -2.72
CA GLY A 166 13.31 -32.35 -2.68
C GLY A 166 12.84 -32.71 -4.08
N TYR A 167 11.55 -32.99 -4.21
CA TYR A 167 10.92 -33.29 -5.49
C TYR A 167 9.74 -32.37 -5.74
N ASP A 168 9.40 -32.14 -7.00
CA ASP A 168 8.11 -31.59 -7.39
C ASP A 168 7.08 -32.70 -7.62
N ARG A 169 5.81 -32.34 -7.42
CA ARG A 169 4.66 -33.18 -7.74
C ARG A 169 3.48 -32.31 -8.13
N PHE A 170 2.84 -32.70 -9.23
CA PHE A 170 1.59 -32.12 -9.70
C PHE A 170 0.70 -33.25 -10.26
N PRO A 171 -0.65 -33.16 -10.16
CA PRO A 171 -1.54 -34.14 -10.78
C PRO A 171 -1.20 -34.37 -12.25
N ASP A 172 -1.14 -35.63 -12.66
CA ASP A 172 -0.84 -36.06 -14.04
C ASP A 172 0.53 -35.60 -14.60
N GLN A 173 1.51 -35.30 -13.74
CA GLN A 173 2.90 -35.00 -14.12
C GLN A 173 3.88 -36.01 -13.52
N PRO A 174 5.01 -36.30 -14.20
CA PRO A 174 6.12 -37.01 -13.56
C PRO A 174 6.64 -36.19 -12.37
N SER A 175 7.26 -36.88 -11.42
CA SER A 175 7.93 -36.22 -10.30
C SER A 175 9.38 -35.98 -10.71
N ASP A 176 9.81 -34.73 -10.67
CA ASP A 176 11.17 -34.30 -10.97
C ASP A 176 11.86 -33.77 -9.70
N SER A 177 13.19 -33.65 -9.75
CA SER A 177 14.04 -33.19 -8.64
C SER A 177 14.00 -31.66 -8.53
N CYS A 178 13.56 -31.15 -7.40
CA CYS A 178 13.51 -29.72 -7.14
C CYS A 178 14.84 -29.19 -6.57
N PHE A 179 15.36 -28.11 -7.16
CA PHE A 179 16.58 -27.43 -6.74
C PHE A 179 16.28 -25.99 -6.31
N LEU A 180 16.93 -25.53 -5.25
CA LEU A 180 17.03 -24.13 -4.84
C LEU A 180 18.29 -23.53 -5.46
N TYR A 181 18.12 -22.39 -6.12
CA TYR A 181 19.16 -21.56 -6.67
C TYR A 181 19.27 -20.27 -5.85
N GLN A 182 20.50 -19.86 -5.54
CA GLN A 182 20.77 -18.65 -4.77
C GLN A 182 21.82 -17.81 -5.46
N LEU A 183 21.51 -16.53 -5.64
CA LEU A 183 22.39 -15.53 -6.23
C LEU A 183 22.44 -14.30 -5.33
N GLU A 184 23.66 -13.87 -5.00
CA GLU A 184 23.91 -12.53 -4.48
C GLU A 184 24.27 -11.63 -5.67
N LEU A 185 23.60 -10.47 -5.75
CA LEU A 185 23.77 -9.53 -6.85
C LEU A 185 25.03 -8.69 -6.64
N GLU A 186 25.70 -8.35 -7.72
CA GLU A 186 26.72 -7.31 -7.69
C GLU A 186 26.06 -5.92 -7.58
N PRO A 187 26.72 -4.89 -7.04
CA PRO A 187 26.12 -3.56 -6.89
C PRO A 187 25.58 -2.93 -8.18
N ALA A 188 26.14 -3.29 -9.34
CA ALA A 188 25.67 -2.83 -10.66
C ALA A 188 24.40 -3.56 -11.14
N GLU A 189 24.03 -4.66 -10.51
CA GLU A 189 22.88 -5.51 -10.82
C GLU A 189 21.69 -5.23 -9.88
N TYR A 190 21.88 -4.40 -8.85
CA TYR A 190 20.81 -4.04 -7.91
C TYR A 190 19.65 -3.35 -8.62
N LEU A 191 18.43 -3.81 -8.31
CA LEU A 191 17.24 -3.03 -8.60
C LEU A 191 17.04 -2.03 -7.46
N TRP A 192 17.01 -0.74 -7.80
CA TRP A 192 16.68 0.36 -6.90
C TRP A 192 15.25 0.83 -7.18
N PRO A 193 14.23 0.36 -6.44
CA PRO A 193 12.84 0.58 -6.83
C PRO A 193 12.42 2.06 -6.79
N GLU A 194 13.08 2.86 -5.95
CA GLU A 194 12.83 4.31 -5.85
C GLU A 194 13.18 5.11 -7.11
N THR A 195 13.93 4.53 -8.05
CA THR A 195 14.24 5.18 -9.33
C THR A 195 13.12 5.03 -10.36
N TYR A 196 12.09 4.23 -10.05
CA TYR A 196 11.00 3.89 -10.96
C TYR A 196 9.63 4.22 -10.35
N ASP A 197 8.66 4.50 -11.22
CA ASP A 197 7.27 4.73 -10.80
C ASP A 197 6.56 3.40 -10.52
N GLY A 198 5.73 3.41 -9.47
CA GLY A 198 4.94 2.25 -9.05
C GLY A 198 5.55 1.46 -7.89
N ASP A 199 4.83 0.45 -7.44
CA ASP A 199 5.24 -0.43 -6.35
C ASP A 199 5.12 -1.93 -6.72
N VAL A 200 4.62 -2.24 -7.91
CA VAL A 200 4.57 -3.60 -8.47
C VAL A 200 5.55 -3.69 -9.64
N PHE A 201 6.36 -4.74 -9.62
CA PHE A 201 7.38 -5.04 -10.61
C PHE A 201 7.27 -6.51 -11.05
N TRP A 202 7.92 -6.85 -12.15
CA TRP A 202 7.99 -8.22 -12.66
C TRP A 202 9.43 -8.70 -12.68
N ILE A 203 9.67 -9.98 -12.40
CA ILE A 203 10.95 -10.66 -12.53
C ILE A 203 10.83 -11.86 -13.47
N GLY A 204 11.84 -12.05 -14.31
CA GLY A 204 11.98 -13.21 -15.19
C GLY A 204 13.33 -13.86 -14.97
N ILE A 205 13.33 -15.19 -14.86
CA ILE A 205 14.53 -16.00 -14.66
C ILE A 205 14.53 -17.08 -15.75
N THR A 206 15.55 -17.07 -16.61
CA THR A 206 15.59 -17.91 -17.81
C THR A 206 16.95 -18.58 -17.95
N ALA A 207 16.98 -19.89 -18.15
CA ALA A 207 18.20 -20.65 -18.40
C ALA A 207 18.71 -20.40 -19.83
N VAL A 208 19.99 -20.06 -19.99
CA VAL A 208 20.61 -19.81 -21.30
C VAL A 208 21.37 -21.05 -21.78
N TYR A 209 21.09 -21.49 -23.00
CA TYR A 209 21.77 -22.61 -23.66
C TYR A 209 22.40 -22.14 -24.97
N LYS A 210 23.74 -22.18 -25.08
CA LYS A 210 24.49 -21.66 -26.25
C LYS A 210 24.99 -22.78 -27.17
N THR A 211 25.11 -23.98 -26.62
CA THR A 211 25.53 -25.20 -27.33
C THR A 211 24.38 -26.02 -27.91
N GLY A 212 23.14 -25.60 -27.65
CA GLY A 212 21.91 -26.25 -28.09
C GLY A 212 21.04 -26.66 -26.91
N LYS A 213 19.73 -26.81 -27.15
CA LYS A 213 18.77 -27.20 -26.11
C LYS A 213 19.00 -28.64 -25.64
N PRO A 214 19.17 -28.88 -24.33
CA PRO A 214 19.32 -30.22 -23.80
C PRO A 214 17.99 -30.97 -23.78
N ASP A 215 18.07 -32.30 -23.64
CA ASP A 215 16.88 -33.16 -23.48
C ASP A 215 16.11 -32.79 -22.19
N HIS A 216 16.84 -32.54 -21.10
CA HIS A 216 16.30 -32.12 -19.81
C HIS A 216 16.40 -30.60 -19.67
N VAL A 217 15.43 -29.90 -20.27
CA VAL A 217 15.35 -28.43 -20.22
C VAL A 217 14.99 -27.98 -18.81
N TRP A 218 15.64 -26.91 -18.34
CA TRP A 218 15.30 -26.30 -17.06
C TRP A 218 13.92 -25.62 -17.11
N GLY A 219 13.16 -25.80 -16.04
CA GLY A 219 11.90 -25.11 -15.81
C GLY A 219 11.90 -24.42 -14.46
N TRP A 220 11.26 -23.27 -14.42
CA TRP A 220 11.04 -22.51 -13.20
C TRP A 220 9.82 -23.10 -12.48
N LYS A 221 9.99 -23.43 -11.20
CA LYS A 221 8.98 -24.08 -10.37
C LYS A 221 7.77 -23.16 -10.20
N THR A 222 6.57 -23.67 -10.52
CA THR A 222 5.31 -22.98 -10.22
C THR A 222 4.82 -23.28 -8.79
N ARG A 223 3.92 -22.44 -8.29
CA ARG A 223 3.25 -22.58 -6.99
C ARG A 223 1.76 -22.24 -7.09
N PRO A 224 0.90 -22.86 -6.24
CA PRO A 224 -0.53 -22.56 -6.21
C PRO A 224 -0.83 -21.26 -5.46
N LEU A 225 -2.07 -20.76 -5.61
CA LEU A 225 -2.58 -19.49 -5.06
C LEU A 225 -1.76 -18.28 -5.50
N THR A 226 -2.23 -17.67 -6.58
CA THR A 226 -1.60 -16.50 -7.19
C THR A 226 -1.70 -15.28 -6.27
N TRP A 227 -0.62 -14.53 -6.13
CA TRP A 227 -0.66 -13.17 -5.62
C TRP A 227 -0.95 -12.21 -6.77
N MET A 228 -1.91 -11.32 -6.59
CA MET A 228 -2.33 -10.33 -7.59
C MET A 228 -2.68 -10.92 -8.98
N ALA A 229 -1.76 -10.92 -9.95
CA ALA A 229 -1.95 -11.60 -11.24
C ALA A 229 -1.05 -12.85 -11.28
N GLY A 230 -1.57 -13.96 -11.78
CA GLY A 230 -0.72 -15.14 -11.99
C GLY A 230 0.42 -14.85 -12.97
N ALA A 231 1.47 -15.65 -12.88
CA ALA A 231 2.61 -15.59 -13.77
C ALA A 231 2.19 -15.68 -15.24
N ILE A 232 3.04 -15.14 -16.12
CA ILE A 232 2.83 -15.17 -17.56
C ILE A 232 4.03 -15.78 -18.27
N GLU A 233 3.78 -16.46 -19.37
CA GLU A 233 4.80 -16.92 -20.31
C GLU A 233 4.75 -16.05 -21.56
N PHE A 234 5.92 -15.62 -22.05
CA PHE A 234 6.00 -14.93 -23.31
C PHE A 234 7.22 -15.32 -24.13
N VAL A 235 7.12 -15.05 -25.43
CA VAL A 235 8.25 -15.09 -26.37
C VAL A 235 8.58 -13.66 -26.73
N SER A 236 9.80 -13.22 -26.39
CA SER A 236 10.24 -11.87 -26.69
C SER A 236 10.40 -11.68 -28.21
N GLY A 237 9.84 -10.58 -28.73
CA GLY A 237 10.11 -10.14 -30.10
C GLY A 237 11.48 -9.48 -30.22
N LEU A 238 11.91 -9.22 -31.45
CA LEU A 238 13.15 -8.47 -31.79
C LEU A 238 13.06 -6.99 -31.35
N SER A 239 13.03 -6.71 -30.05
CA SER A 239 13.21 -5.35 -29.53
C SER A 239 14.68 -5.11 -29.24
N THR A 240 15.32 -4.31 -30.09
CA THR A 240 16.76 -4.01 -30.02
C THR A 240 17.11 -2.87 -29.05
N THR A 241 16.14 -2.29 -28.35
CA THR A 241 16.39 -1.17 -27.42
C THR A 241 16.56 -1.65 -25.97
N PRO A 242 17.74 -1.42 -25.34
CA PRO A 242 18.05 -1.81 -23.96
C PRO A 242 17.00 -1.40 -22.90
N SER A 243 16.25 -0.32 -23.13
CA SER A 243 15.34 0.30 -22.14
C SER A 243 13.93 0.61 -22.69
N GLY A 244 13.50 -0.06 -23.76
CA GLY A 244 12.20 0.17 -24.39
C GLY A 244 11.06 -0.71 -23.85
N PRO A 245 9.80 -0.40 -24.20
CA PRO A 245 8.66 -1.29 -23.96
C PRO A 245 8.90 -2.63 -24.65
N ILE A 246 8.50 -3.73 -23.99
CA ILE A 246 8.62 -5.06 -24.59
C ILE A 246 7.60 -5.20 -25.72
N SER A 247 8.04 -5.76 -26.84
CA SER A 247 7.16 -6.27 -27.89
C SER A 247 7.06 -7.79 -27.74
N PHE A 248 5.86 -8.29 -27.51
CA PHE A 248 5.61 -9.72 -27.37
C PHE A 248 5.20 -10.31 -28.72
N ILE A 249 5.74 -11.48 -29.08
CA ILE A 249 5.18 -12.28 -30.18
C ILE A 249 3.92 -13.00 -29.69
N THR A 250 4.02 -13.58 -28.49
CA THR A 250 2.93 -14.22 -27.74
C THR A 250 3.10 -13.89 -26.26
N ILE A 251 1.99 -13.74 -25.56
CA ILE A 251 1.93 -13.55 -24.11
C ILE A 251 0.68 -14.28 -23.61
N ILE A 252 0.87 -15.22 -22.69
CA ILE A 252 -0.19 -16.07 -22.17
C ILE A 252 -0.04 -16.26 -20.65
N PRO A 253 -1.12 -16.37 -19.88
CA PRO A 253 -1.05 -16.76 -18.47
C PRO A 253 -0.45 -18.17 -18.31
N VAL A 254 0.34 -18.36 -17.26
CA VAL A 254 0.80 -19.67 -16.81
C VAL A 254 -0.32 -20.32 -16.03
N GLU A 255 -1.04 -21.24 -16.68
CA GLU A 255 -2.20 -21.90 -16.09
C GLU A 255 -2.22 -23.40 -16.43
N LYS A 256 -2.72 -24.20 -15.48
CA LYS A 256 -3.00 -25.62 -15.70
C LYS A 256 -4.31 -26.01 -15.03
N LYS A 257 -4.84 -27.15 -15.46
CA LYS A 257 -5.97 -27.78 -14.75
C LYS A 257 -5.48 -28.28 -13.40
N ASP A 258 -6.13 -27.81 -12.34
CA ASP A 258 -5.93 -28.34 -11.00
C ASP A 258 -6.55 -29.74 -10.85
N ALA A 259 -6.39 -30.33 -9.66
CA ALA A 259 -6.96 -31.65 -9.33
C ALA A 259 -8.50 -31.69 -9.44
N CYS A 260 -9.18 -30.54 -9.48
CA CYS A 260 -10.64 -30.44 -9.63
C CYS A 260 -11.07 -30.24 -11.08
N GLY A 261 -10.12 -30.19 -12.01
CA GLY A 261 -10.37 -29.97 -13.43
C GLY A 261 -10.65 -28.51 -13.79
N ASN A 262 -10.48 -27.57 -12.85
CA ASN A 262 -10.59 -26.14 -13.12
C ASN A 262 -9.24 -25.62 -13.63
N THR A 263 -9.27 -24.77 -14.64
CA THR A 263 -8.06 -24.05 -15.05
C THR A 263 -7.77 -22.97 -14.01
N SER A 264 -6.59 -23.05 -13.39
CA SER A 264 -6.14 -22.13 -12.35
C SER A 264 -4.77 -21.58 -12.74
N GLY A 265 -4.60 -20.26 -12.57
CA GLY A 265 -3.30 -19.61 -12.72
C GLY A 265 -2.32 -20.06 -11.64
N ALA A 266 -1.03 -19.90 -11.93
CA ALA A 266 0.04 -20.17 -10.97
C ALA A 266 1.04 -19.02 -10.95
N ASP A 267 1.69 -18.86 -9.80
CA ASP A 267 2.85 -17.99 -9.65
C ASP A 267 4.13 -18.82 -9.79
N MET A 268 5.28 -18.15 -9.90
CA MET A 268 6.60 -18.75 -9.95
C MET A 268 7.28 -18.73 -8.57
N ALA A 269 7.97 -19.77 -8.16
CA ALA A 269 8.58 -19.79 -6.83
C ALA A 269 9.88 -18.97 -6.78
N PHE A 270 9.91 -17.88 -5.99
CA PHE A 270 11.10 -17.05 -5.74
C PHE A 270 11.05 -16.25 -4.43
N ALA A 271 12.19 -15.70 -4.04
CA ALA A 271 12.31 -14.74 -2.94
C ALA A 271 13.38 -13.70 -3.26
N LEU A 272 13.20 -12.48 -2.75
CA LEU A 272 14.07 -11.33 -3.00
C LEU A 272 14.61 -10.81 -1.67
N LYS A 273 15.91 -10.55 -1.61
CA LYS A 273 16.62 -10.06 -0.43
C LYS A 273 17.01 -8.60 -0.56
N THR A 274 17.21 -7.94 0.58
CA THR A 274 17.84 -6.61 0.68
C THR A 274 19.11 -6.69 1.54
N SER A 275 19.90 -5.62 1.54
CA SER A 275 20.98 -5.45 2.51
C SER A 275 20.43 -5.43 3.95
N PRO A 276 21.12 -6.06 4.92
CA PRO A 276 20.80 -5.99 6.34
C PRO A 276 20.66 -4.57 6.89
N ASP A 277 21.29 -3.56 6.28
CA ASP A 277 21.18 -2.16 6.70
C ASP A 277 19.75 -1.60 6.59
N TRP A 278 18.90 -2.26 5.81
CA TRP A 278 17.47 -1.92 5.64
C TRP A 278 16.55 -2.69 6.59
N ILE A 279 17.10 -3.58 7.43
CA ILE A 279 16.35 -4.36 8.40
C ILE A 279 16.49 -3.72 9.77
N LYS A 280 15.36 -3.33 10.35
CA LYS A 280 15.28 -2.79 11.72
C LYS A 280 15.26 -3.93 12.74
N TRP A 281 14.46 -4.95 12.44
CA TRP A 281 14.22 -6.12 13.28
C TRP A 281 13.72 -7.27 12.41
N ALA A 282 14.04 -8.52 12.76
CA ALA A 282 13.55 -9.69 12.03
C ALA A 282 13.45 -10.94 12.92
N GLU A 283 12.24 -11.48 13.02
CA GLU A 283 11.91 -12.79 13.56
C GLU A 283 11.11 -13.53 12.50
N LEU A 284 11.75 -14.49 11.86
CA LEU A 284 11.26 -15.08 10.62
C LEU A 284 10.35 -16.27 10.91
N PHE A 285 9.28 -16.40 10.14
CA PHE A 285 8.62 -17.69 10.01
C PHE A 285 9.53 -18.65 9.21
N THR A 286 9.93 -19.76 9.83
CA THR A 286 10.85 -20.76 9.24
C THR A 286 10.14 -22.02 8.76
N GLY A 287 8.86 -22.20 9.09
CA GLY A 287 8.07 -23.37 8.73
C GLY A 287 8.38 -24.63 9.52
N LEU A 288 7.53 -25.65 9.36
CA LEU A 288 7.50 -26.85 10.21
C LEU A 288 8.72 -27.75 10.16
N ARG A 289 9.54 -27.63 9.10
CA ARG A 289 10.78 -28.39 9.01
C ARG A 289 11.83 -27.90 9.99
N ASP A 290 11.82 -26.59 10.27
CA ASP A 290 12.79 -25.94 11.14
C ASP A 290 12.26 -25.84 12.57
N TRP A 291 10.96 -25.57 12.75
CA TRP A 291 10.34 -25.53 14.08
C TRP A 291 8.89 -26.02 14.07
N LEU A 292 8.58 -27.03 14.88
CA LEU A 292 7.24 -27.63 14.98
C LEU A 292 6.31 -26.88 15.94
N GLY A 293 6.82 -25.91 16.69
CA GLY A 293 6.09 -25.19 17.74
C GLY A 293 5.16 -24.09 17.24
N PHE A 294 5.05 -23.90 15.92
CA PHE A 294 4.21 -22.86 15.33
C PHE A 294 2.73 -23.04 15.71
N LYS A 295 2.15 -21.98 16.26
CA LYS A 295 0.76 -21.86 16.67
C LYS A 295 0.33 -20.40 16.52
N ASP A 296 -0.90 -20.20 16.09
CA ASP A 296 -1.43 -18.86 15.92
C ASP A 296 -2.11 -18.33 17.16
N GLU A 297 -1.80 -17.07 17.43
CA GLU A 297 -2.33 -16.33 18.55
C GLU A 297 -3.31 -15.31 18.02
N ARG A 298 -4.60 -15.61 18.23
CA ARG A 298 -5.72 -14.76 17.80
C ARG A 298 -5.46 -13.32 18.25
N SER A 299 -5.43 -12.41 17.28
CA SER A 299 -5.32 -10.97 17.50
C SER A 299 -6.27 -10.25 16.55
N THR A 300 -7.49 -9.99 17.03
CA THR A 300 -8.63 -9.59 16.20
C THR A 300 -9.43 -8.47 16.84
N ALA A 301 -10.03 -7.61 16.01
CA ALA A 301 -10.98 -6.60 16.44
C ALA A 301 -12.19 -6.53 15.51
N ILE A 302 -13.32 -6.05 16.04
CA ILE A 302 -14.47 -5.64 15.23
C ILE A 302 -14.34 -4.15 14.94
N GLY A 303 -14.25 -3.82 13.66
CA GLY A 303 -14.25 -2.44 13.19
C GLY A 303 -15.69 -1.91 13.14
N LEU A 304 -16.02 -0.95 14.00
CA LEU A 304 -17.28 -0.20 13.92
C LEU A 304 -17.01 1.04 13.07
N ARG A 305 -17.40 0.97 11.80
CA ARG A 305 -17.33 2.14 10.90
C ARG A 305 -18.56 3.01 11.13
N ALA A 306 -18.39 4.08 11.91
CA ALA A 306 -19.30 5.21 11.83
C ALA A 306 -18.81 6.12 10.68
N SER A 307 -19.58 6.17 9.59
CA SER A 307 -19.36 7.19 8.56
C SER A 307 -19.89 8.51 9.10
N SER A 308 -18.98 9.35 9.59
CA SER A 308 -19.28 10.72 9.96
C SER A 308 -18.84 11.63 8.83
N ILE A 309 -19.63 12.67 8.54
CA ILE A 309 -19.20 13.70 7.58
C ILE A 309 -18.47 14.77 8.39
N ALA A 310 -17.22 15.05 8.05
CA ALA A 310 -16.40 16.07 8.69
C ALA A 310 -16.19 17.27 7.75
N PHE A 311 -16.29 18.48 8.28
CA PHE A 311 -15.98 19.69 7.53
C PHE A 311 -14.47 19.82 7.33
N LYS A 312 -14.04 19.93 6.07
CA LYS A 312 -12.70 20.37 5.69
C LYS A 312 -12.63 21.88 5.55
N TRP A 313 -13.74 22.49 5.12
CA TRP A 313 -13.91 23.92 4.96
C TRP A 313 -15.36 24.33 5.17
N GLN A 314 -15.60 25.52 5.72
CA GLN A 314 -16.94 26.07 5.87
C GLN A 314 -16.93 27.61 5.89
N GLN A 315 -17.67 28.20 4.95
CA GLN A 315 -18.08 29.61 4.92
C GLN A 315 -19.60 29.68 4.80
N LEU A 316 -20.27 30.07 5.88
CA LEU A 316 -21.73 30.14 5.92
C LEU A 316 -22.27 31.37 5.15
N PRO A 317 -23.49 31.32 4.60
CA PRO A 317 -24.08 32.44 3.89
C PRO A 317 -24.34 33.64 4.82
N ASP A 318 -24.24 34.85 4.27
CA ASP A 318 -24.87 36.03 4.88
C ASP A 318 -26.38 35.89 4.73
N GLU A 319 -27.10 35.64 5.83
CA GLU A 319 -28.56 35.52 5.87
C GLU A 319 -29.26 36.87 6.14
N GLY A 320 -28.50 37.93 6.39
CA GLY A 320 -29.01 39.27 6.67
C GLY A 320 -29.24 40.11 5.42
N ARG A 321 -29.69 41.37 5.59
CA ARG A 321 -29.96 42.32 4.49
C ARG A 321 -28.74 42.69 3.65
N THR A 322 -27.54 42.37 4.12
CA THR A 322 -26.28 42.63 3.41
C THR A 322 -25.84 41.47 2.53
N GLY A 323 -26.58 40.36 2.51
CA GLY A 323 -26.31 39.25 1.61
C GLY A 323 -26.56 39.62 0.15
N LEU A 324 -25.72 39.10 -0.73
CA LEU A 324 -25.77 39.30 -2.16
C LEU A 324 -25.75 37.93 -2.87
N ALA A 325 -26.67 37.69 -3.78
CA ALA A 325 -26.61 36.56 -4.71
C ALA A 325 -25.91 37.01 -6.00
N VAL A 326 -24.77 36.41 -6.31
CA VAL A 326 -23.98 36.73 -7.51
C VAL A 326 -24.25 35.68 -8.57
N ASP A 327 -24.74 36.13 -9.73
CA ASP A 327 -25.15 35.28 -10.85
C ASP A 327 -24.07 34.24 -11.21
N ALA A 328 -24.45 32.99 -11.42
CA ALA A 328 -23.56 31.96 -11.94
C ALA A 328 -24.15 31.27 -13.17
N THR A 329 -25.18 31.89 -13.76
CA THR A 329 -26.07 31.21 -14.71
C THR A 329 -25.48 31.21 -16.12
N THR A 330 -25.55 30.05 -16.76
CA THR A 330 -25.56 29.90 -18.21
C THR A 330 -26.92 29.36 -18.63
N ASP A 331 -27.58 29.94 -19.62
CA ASP A 331 -28.95 29.56 -19.94
C ASP A 331 -29.24 29.35 -21.43
N ILE A 332 -30.28 28.56 -21.70
CA ILE A 332 -30.72 28.18 -23.05
C ILE A 332 -32.25 28.34 -23.15
N PRO A 333 -32.77 29.14 -24.11
CA PRO A 333 -32.04 30.10 -24.94
C PRO A 333 -31.37 31.18 -24.07
N ARG A 334 -30.21 31.67 -24.53
CA ARG A 334 -29.38 32.62 -23.78
C ARG A 334 -30.13 33.93 -23.57
N SER A 335 -30.34 34.31 -22.31
CA SER A 335 -30.95 35.60 -21.96
C SER A 335 -29.88 36.65 -21.61
N TRP A 336 -28.88 36.29 -20.80
CA TRP A 336 -27.75 37.14 -20.42
C TRP A 336 -26.42 36.46 -20.80
N SER A 337 -25.32 37.20 -20.80
CA SER A 337 -23.99 36.60 -20.96
C SER A 337 -23.70 35.67 -19.79
N SER A 338 -23.16 34.49 -20.09
CA SER A 338 -22.74 33.51 -19.07
C SER A 338 -21.55 34.05 -18.28
N GLN A 339 -21.55 33.80 -16.97
CA GLN A 339 -20.40 34.02 -16.11
C GLN A 339 -20.11 32.80 -15.25
N ILE A 340 -18.84 32.62 -14.90
CA ILE A 340 -18.35 31.65 -13.91
C ILE A 340 -17.83 32.47 -12.75
N ILE A 341 -18.04 31.98 -11.54
CA ILE A 341 -17.58 32.61 -10.30
C ILE A 341 -16.81 31.58 -9.49
N ALA A 342 -15.82 32.04 -8.72
CA ALA A 342 -14.97 31.18 -7.92
C ALA A 342 -14.57 31.85 -6.60
N ASP A 343 -14.33 31.05 -5.58
CA ASP A 343 -13.79 31.48 -4.28
C ASP A 343 -12.77 30.47 -3.77
N ASP A 344 -11.88 30.91 -2.90
CA ASP A 344 -10.77 30.12 -2.40
C ASP A 344 -11.08 29.44 -1.05
N PHE A 345 -10.31 28.40 -0.75
CA PHE A 345 -10.39 27.70 0.53
C PHE A 345 -9.09 26.99 0.90
N GLU A 346 -8.82 26.92 2.21
CA GLU A 346 -7.66 26.25 2.75
C GLU A 346 -7.90 24.77 2.99
N CYS A 347 -6.94 23.94 2.58
CA CYS A 347 -6.86 22.53 2.97
C CYS A 347 -5.85 22.35 4.11
N ARG A 348 -6.35 21.94 5.28
CA ARG A 348 -5.53 21.50 6.43
C ARG A 348 -5.66 20.01 6.74
N LEU A 349 -6.55 19.31 6.04
CA LEU A 349 -6.80 17.89 6.20
C LEU A 349 -6.70 17.22 4.83
N SER A 350 -5.70 16.36 4.64
CA SER A 350 -5.52 15.59 3.40
C SER A 350 -6.66 14.59 3.16
N GLY A 351 -6.77 14.08 1.94
CA GLY A 351 -7.75 13.06 1.55
C GLY A 351 -8.93 13.60 0.73
N PRO A 352 -9.92 12.75 0.41
CA PRO A 352 -10.92 13.04 -0.61
C PRO A 352 -11.93 14.10 -0.18
N ILE A 353 -12.40 14.91 -1.14
CA ILE A 353 -13.62 15.72 -1.01
C ILE A 353 -14.80 14.88 -1.50
N THR A 354 -15.61 14.38 -0.56
CA THR A 354 -16.74 13.51 -0.87
C THR A 354 -18.09 14.22 -0.78
N GLN A 355 -18.11 15.48 -0.32
CA GLN A 355 -19.31 16.31 -0.36
C GLN A 355 -18.99 17.80 -0.47
N ILE A 356 -19.77 18.51 -1.27
CA ILE A 356 -19.74 19.97 -1.39
C ILE A 356 -21.14 20.51 -1.06
N MET A 357 -21.22 21.60 -0.30
CA MET A 357 -22.45 22.34 -0.06
C MET A 357 -22.34 23.74 -0.65
N LEU A 358 -23.35 24.18 -1.40
CA LEU A 358 -23.46 25.53 -1.95
C LEU A 358 -24.74 26.19 -1.48
N TRP A 359 -24.67 27.48 -1.17
CA TRP A 359 -25.85 28.29 -0.88
C TRP A 359 -26.09 29.28 -2.02
N GLY A 360 -27.32 29.33 -2.50
CA GLY A 360 -27.69 30.26 -3.56
C GLY A 360 -29.12 30.76 -3.44
N ALA A 361 -29.47 31.71 -4.29
CA ALA A 361 -30.80 32.24 -4.42
C ALA A 361 -31.15 32.43 -5.89
N TYR A 362 -32.45 32.60 -6.17
CA TYR A 362 -32.93 32.84 -7.52
C TYR A 362 -33.38 34.28 -7.68
N LEU A 363 -33.02 34.88 -8.82
CA LEU A 363 -33.46 36.21 -9.23
C LEU A 363 -35.00 36.31 -9.10
N LEU A 364 -35.48 37.30 -8.36
CA LEU A 364 -36.90 37.56 -8.05
C LEU A 364 -37.63 36.36 -7.42
N ASP A 365 -36.92 35.46 -6.74
CA ASP A 365 -37.45 34.18 -6.22
C ASP A 365 -38.07 33.27 -7.32
N LEU A 366 -37.71 33.49 -8.60
CA LEU A 366 -38.22 32.76 -9.76
C LEU A 366 -37.44 31.47 -10.01
N LEU A 367 -38.05 30.35 -9.66
CA LEU A 367 -37.47 29.02 -9.82
C LEU A 367 -37.57 28.48 -11.26
N PRO A 368 -36.58 27.69 -11.72
CA PRO A 368 -36.62 27.11 -13.05
C PRO A 368 -37.74 26.07 -13.13
N ASN A 369 -38.76 26.35 -13.93
CA ASN A 369 -39.96 25.52 -14.02
C ASN A 369 -40.56 25.16 -12.63
N ARG A 370 -40.59 26.14 -11.72
CA ARG A 370 -41.16 26.04 -10.35
C ARG A 370 -40.47 25.04 -9.41
N ASP A 371 -39.28 24.54 -9.74
CA ASP A 371 -38.56 23.55 -8.94
C ASP A 371 -37.07 23.92 -8.88
N PRO A 372 -36.50 24.17 -7.69
CA PRO A 372 -35.11 24.58 -7.56
C PRO A 372 -34.12 23.47 -7.99
N ALA A 373 -34.56 22.22 -8.15
CA ALA A 373 -33.74 21.13 -8.65
C ALA A 373 -33.68 21.06 -10.19
N ASN A 374 -34.45 21.87 -10.93
CA ASN A 374 -34.38 21.94 -12.40
C ASN A 374 -33.21 22.82 -12.89
N ILE A 375 -32.01 22.47 -12.45
CA ILE A 375 -30.75 23.16 -12.71
C ILE A 375 -29.64 22.11 -12.81
N GLN A 376 -28.59 22.40 -13.57
CA GLN A 376 -27.39 21.59 -13.64
C GLN A 376 -26.20 22.41 -13.15
N PHE A 377 -25.36 21.84 -12.28
CA PHE A 377 -24.18 22.52 -11.76
C PHE A 377 -22.92 21.89 -12.34
N THR A 378 -22.01 22.70 -12.85
CA THR A 378 -20.62 22.30 -13.10
C THR A 378 -19.76 22.91 -12.00
N LEU A 379 -19.14 22.03 -11.20
CA LEU A 379 -18.23 22.40 -10.12
C LEU A 379 -16.82 22.03 -10.55
N SER A 380 -15.86 22.93 -10.34
CA SER A 380 -14.45 22.63 -10.59
C SER A 380 -13.60 23.04 -9.39
N ILE A 381 -12.61 22.21 -9.04
CA ILE A 381 -11.55 22.53 -8.09
C ILE A 381 -10.31 22.89 -8.90
N ARG A 382 -9.68 24.00 -8.55
CA ARG A 382 -8.55 24.57 -9.27
C ARG A 382 -7.37 24.81 -8.35
N GLU A 383 -6.17 24.77 -8.91
CA GLU A 383 -4.97 25.17 -8.20
C GLU A 383 -5.05 26.65 -7.82
N ASP A 384 -4.41 27.01 -6.71
CA ASP A 384 -4.16 28.42 -6.41
C ASP A 384 -3.03 28.96 -7.29
N ARG A 385 -3.26 30.12 -7.89
CA ARG A 385 -2.21 30.96 -8.48
C ARG A 385 -2.02 32.17 -7.56
N PRO A 386 -1.00 32.14 -6.68
CA PRO A 386 -0.79 33.18 -5.68
C PRO A 386 -0.66 34.58 -6.30
N ALA A 387 -1.06 35.59 -5.53
CA ALA A 387 -0.92 36.99 -5.92
C ALA A 387 0.54 37.37 -6.20
N SER A 388 0.80 38.03 -7.33
CA SER A 388 2.08 38.71 -7.55
C SER A 388 2.04 40.13 -6.96
N GLY A 389 2.81 40.39 -5.90
CA GLY A 389 2.90 41.72 -5.28
C GLY A 389 1.62 42.11 -4.52
N LYS A 390 1.02 43.27 -4.82
CA LYS A 390 -0.23 43.77 -4.18
C LYS A 390 -1.52 43.29 -4.87
N GLY A 391 -1.44 42.27 -5.73
CA GLY A 391 -2.60 41.70 -6.42
C GLY A 391 -3.45 40.80 -5.53
N ILE A 392 -4.46 40.16 -6.12
CA ILE A 392 -5.21 39.04 -5.54
C ILE A 392 -4.70 37.73 -6.17
N SER A 393 -4.79 36.63 -5.42
CA SER A 393 -4.64 35.29 -5.97
C SER A 393 -5.83 34.97 -6.87
N THR A 394 -5.68 33.97 -7.73
CA THR A 394 -6.70 33.63 -8.73
C THR A 394 -6.72 32.14 -9.00
N PRO A 395 -7.84 31.57 -9.47
CA PRO A 395 -7.88 30.19 -9.91
C PRO A 395 -6.92 29.93 -11.08
N GLY A 396 -6.08 28.90 -10.95
CA GLY A 396 -5.21 28.40 -12.00
C GLY A 396 -5.82 27.25 -12.80
N LYS A 397 -4.98 26.25 -13.14
CA LYS A 397 -5.37 25.00 -13.78
C LYS A 397 -6.50 24.29 -13.03
N VAL A 398 -7.43 23.70 -13.80
CA VAL A 398 -8.44 22.78 -13.29
C VAL A 398 -7.79 21.49 -12.83
N LEU A 399 -7.95 21.15 -11.55
CA LEU A 399 -7.46 19.91 -10.94
C LEU A 399 -8.55 18.83 -10.92
N TRP A 400 -9.80 19.24 -10.81
CA TRP A 400 -10.96 18.36 -10.82
C TRP A 400 -12.19 19.09 -11.35
N THR A 401 -13.09 18.40 -12.05
CA THR A 401 -14.36 18.96 -12.48
C THR A 401 -15.43 17.87 -12.54
N LYS A 402 -16.66 18.21 -12.12
CA LYS A 402 -17.81 17.31 -12.23
C LYS A 402 -19.08 18.10 -12.48
N THR A 403 -19.94 17.52 -13.30
CA THR A 403 -21.24 18.10 -13.60
C THR A 403 -22.35 17.29 -12.96
N PHE A 404 -23.19 17.95 -12.16
CA PHE A 404 -24.30 17.38 -11.41
C PHE A 404 -25.63 17.81 -12.04
N LYS A 405 -26.45 16.82 -12.37
CA LYS A 405 -27.82 17.00 -12.85
C LYS A 405 -28.82 16.76 -11.72
N LYS A 406 -30.09 17.12 -11.96
CA LYS A 406 -31.21 16.78 -11.08
C LYS A 406 -31.13 15.30 -10.65
N GLY A 407 -31.24 15.06 -9.35
CA GLY A 407 -31.10 13.73 -8.74
C GLY A 407 -29.69 13.37 -8.26
N GLN A 408 -28.66 14.14 -8.65
CA GLN A 408 -27.27 13.97 -8.18
C GLN A 408 -26.89 14.95 -7.06
N PHE A 409 -27.85 15.74 -6.59
CA PHE A 409 -27.73 16.62 -5.43
C PHE A 409 -29.08 16.69 -4.71
N THR A 410 -29.05 17.09 -3.44
CA THR A 410 -30.25 17.45 -2.67
C THR A 410 -30.33 18.96 -2.53
N VAL A 411 -31.55 19.49 -2.36
CA VAL A 411 -31.78 20.93 -2.18
C VAL A 411 -32.71 21.15 -0.98
N GLN A 412 -32.34 22.10 -0.12
CA GLN A 412 -33.13 22.53 1.04
C GLN A 412 -33.41 24.03 0.91
N GLU A 413 -34.63 24.45 1.23
CA GLU A 413 -35.04 25.85 1.17
C GLU A 413 -35.12 26.46 2.58
N ALA A 414 -34.71 27.71 2.70
CA ALA A 414 -34.87 28.54 3.89
C ALA A 414 -35.32 29.95 3.50
N THR A 415 -35.98 30.65 4.42
CA THR A 415 -36.32 32.07 4.28
C THR A 415 -35.24 32.92 4.92
N VAL A 416 -34.79 33.97 4.24
CA VAL A 416 -33.81 34.94 4.71
C VAL A 416 -34.38 36.35 4.70
N GLU A 417 -33.67 37.31 5.29
CA GLU A 417 -34.02 38.71 5.07
C GLU A 417 -33.90 39.08 3.58
N LYS A 418 -34.65 40.10 3.14
CA LYS A 418 -34.65 40.47 1.73
C LYS A 418 -33.25 40.96 1.30
N GLN A 419 -32.71 40.34 0.26
CA GLN A 419 -31.31 40.49 -0.17
C GLN A 419 -31.22 41.00 -1.60
N ALA A 420 -30.01 41.34 -2.06
CA ALA A 420 -29.79 41.85 -3.41
C ALA A 420 -29.27 40.76 -4.37
N PHE A 421 -29.56 40.93 -5.67
CA PHE A 421 -29.00 40.10 -6.73
C PHE A 421 -28.05 40.93 -7.61
N SER A 422 -26.93 40.35 -8.05
CA SER A 422 -25.93 41.04 -8.89
C SER A 422 -25.42 40.14 -10.01
N SER A 423 -25.21 40.72 -11.19
CA SER A 423 -24.50 40.09 -12.31
C SER A 423 -23.45 41.06 -12.84
N PRO A 424 -22.20 40.97 -12.36
CA PRO A 424 -21.10 41.85 -12.78
C PRO A 424 -20.89 41.84 -14.30
N CYS A 425 -20.96 40.68 -14.96
CA CYS A 425 -20.81 40.55 -16.41
C CYS A 425 -21.87 41.33 -17.20
N ASN A 426 -23.07 41.44 -16.65
CA ASN A 426 -24.22 42.03 -17.32
C ASN A 426 -24.57 43.43 -16.77
N ASN A 427 -23.73 43.96 -15.88
CA ASN A 427 -23.91 45.23 -15.19
C ASN A 427 -25.31 45.36 -14.54
N GLN A 428 -25.77 44.29 -13.89
CA GLN A 428 -27.06 44.24 -13.20
C GLN A 428 -26.87 44.24 -11.69
N TYR A 429 -27.65 45.07 -10.99
CA TYR A 429 -27.77 45.06 -9.54
C TYR A 429 -29.20 45.39 -9.15
N ILE A 430 -29.85 44.48 -8.44
CA ILE A 430 -31.25 44.61 -8.01
C ILE A 430 -31.28 44.50 -6.48
N MET A 431 -31.64 45.60 -5.83
CA MET A 431 -31.73 45.66 -4.37
C MET A 431 -33.06 45.03 -3.91
N ASN A 432 -33.04 44.32 -2.78
CA ASN A 432 -34.24 43.73 -2.17
C ASN A 432 -35.04 42.84 -3.16
N ASP A 433 -34.31 41.99 -3.87
CA ASP A 433 -34.79 41.14 -4.96
C ASP A 433 -35.45 39.85 -4.44
N HIS A 434 -34.69 39.03 -3.71
CA HIS A 434 -35.10 37.70 -3.25
C HIS A 434 -35.18 37.62 -1.72
N SER A 435 -35.91 36.60 -1.23
CA SER A 435 -36.04 36.28 0.20
C SER A 435 -35.93 34.79 0.49
N ARG A 436 -35.66 33.97 -0.54
CA ARG A 436 -35.52 32.51 -0.44
C ARG A 436 -34.07 32.13 -0.72
N MET A 437 -33.52 31.33 0.18
CA MET A 437 -32.19 30.73 0.09
C MET A 437 -32.31 29.23 -0.13
N PHE A 438 -31.44 28.68 -0.95
CA PHE A 438 -31.37 27.27 -1.30
C PHE A 438 -30.00 26.71 -0.99
N LYS A 439 -29.94 25.66 -0.18
CA LYS A 439 -28.73 24.89 0.11
C LYS A 439 -28.70 23.64 -0.77
N TYR A 440 -27.75 23.58 -1.70
CA TYR A 440 -27.48 22.42 -2.53
C TYR A 440 -26.40 21.57 -1.89
N THR A 441 -26.62 20.26 -1.79
CA THR A 441 -25.63 19.30 -1.26
C THR A 441 -25.30 18.27 -2.33
N PHE A 442 -24.05 18.25 -2.77
CA PHE A 442 -23.50 17.38 -3.81
C PHE A 442 -22.70 16.26 -3.15
N THR A 443 -23.13 15.01 -3.28
CA THR A 443 -22.38 13.85 -2.81
C THR A 443 -21.51 13.32 -3.95
N ILE A 444 -20.24 13.05 -3.67
CA ILE A 444 -19.22 12.61 -4.62
C ILE A 444 -18.73 11.23 -4.18
N ASP A 445 -18.74 10.28 -5.12
CA ASP A 445 -18.14 8.95 -4.90
C ASP A 445 -16.64 9.11 -4.58
N PRO A 446 -16.12 8.49 -3.51
CA PRO A 446 -14.69 8.52 -3.19
C PRO A 446 -13.76 8.14 -4.36
N ALA A 447 -14.16 7.24 -5.26
CA ALA A 447 -13.36 6.87 -6.43
C ALA A 447 -13.25 7.99 -7.48
N ASP A 448 -14.24 8.90 -7.50
CA ASP A 448 -14.27 10.09 -8.37
C ASP A 448 -13.79 11.37 -7.65
N ALA A 449 -13.49 11.29 -6.36
CA ALA A 449 -13.28 12.46 -5.51
C ALA A 449 -11.91 13.12 -5.74
N PHE A 450 -11.86 14.44 -5.61
CA PHE A 450 -10.58 15.16 -5.60
C PHE A 450 -9.82 14.87 -4.29
N MET A 451 -8.59 14.38 -4.42
CA MET A 451 -7.69 14.12 -3.29
C MET A 451 -6.89 15.36 -2.93
N GLN A 452 -7.19 15.95 -1.77
CA GLN A 452 -6.43 17.10 -1.27
C GLN A 452 -5.15 16.65 -0.58
N THR A 453 -4.11 17.48 -0.65
CA THR A 453 -2.76 17.15 -0.15
C THR A 453 -2.27 18.03 1.02
N GLY A 454 -3.07 19.00 1.47
CA GLY A 454 -2.66 19.93 2.54
C GLY A 454 -2.84 19.35 3.96
N SER A 455 -1.92 19.69 4.86
CA SER A 455 -1.96 19.31 6.29
C SER A 455 -2.04 20.53 7.21
N SER A 456 -2.21 20.33 8.51
CA SER A 456 -2.20 21.41 9.51
C SER A 456 -0.88 22.20 9.52
N GLU A 457 0.24 21.51 9.27
CA GLU A 457 1.59 22.06 9.24
C GLU A 457 1.94 22.67 7.88
N ARG A 458 1.36 22.15 6.80
CA ARG A 458 1.58 22.62 5.42
C ARG A 458 0.23 22.74 4.70
N PRO A 459 -0.52 23.81 4.96
CA PRO A 459 -1.80 24.02 4.29
C PRO A 459 -1.62 24.28 2.80
N VAL A 460 -2.59 23.85 2.00
CA VAL A 460 -2.64 24.10 0.55
C VAL A 460 -3.93 24.85 0.22
N VAL A 461 -3.84 25.91 -0.58
CA VAL A 461 -5.02 26.68 -1.02
C VAL A 461 -5.52 26.13 -2.35
N TYR A 462 -6.84 26.00 -2.46
CA TYR A 462 -7.55 25.62 -3.67
C TYR A 462 -8.66 26.63 -3.97
N TRP A 463 -9.17 26.60 -5.20
CA TRP A 463 -10.33 27.41 -5.62
C TRP A 463 -11.50 26.52 -6.04
N LEU A 464 -12.71 26.85 -5.60
CA LEU A 464 -13.96 26.24 -6.06
C LEU A 464 -14.65 27.17 -7.06
N SER A 465 -14.82 26.74 -8.31
CA SER A 465 -15.60 27.47 -9.31
C SER A 465 -16.96 26.83 -9.59
N VAL A 466 -17.97 27.67 -9.78
CA VAL A 466 -19.37 27.26 -9.99
C VAL A 466 -19.92 27.87 -11.28
N GLN A 467 -20.58 27.03 -12.07
CA GLN A 467 -21.46 27.43 -13.17
C GLN A 467 -22.78 26.65 -13.09
N ALA A 468 -23.89 27.37 -13.21
CA ALA A 468 -25.25 26.86 -13.14
C ALA A 468 -25.93 26.91 -14.51
N SER A 469 -26.19 25.77 -15.14
CA SER A 469 -26.89 25.66 -16.41
C SER A 469 -28.40 25.53 -16.21
N ILE A 470 -29.18 26.43 -16.82
CA ILE A 470 -30.65 26.47 -16.74
C ILE A 470 -31.26 26.44 -18.15
N ASN A 471 -32.17 25.50 -18.39
CA ASN A 471 -33.02 25.50 -19.57
C ASN A 471 -34.27 26.34 -19.30
N GLN A 472 -34.40 27.47 -19.97
CA GLN A 472 -35.52 28.40 -19.77
C GLN A 472 -36.81 27.86 -20.39
N VAL A 473 -37.93 28.13 -19.72
CA VAL A 473 -39.28 27.89 -20.27
C VAL A 473 -39.83 29.20 -20.82
N ALA A 474 -40.53 29.15 -21.95
CA ALA A 474 -41.12 30.33 -22.57
C ALA A 474 -41.95 31.16 -21.56
N GLY A 475 -41.60 32.45 -21.42
CA GLY A 475 -42.27 33.37 -20.49
C GLY A 475 -41.74 33.36 -19.05
N SER A 476 -40.66 32.62 -18.75
CA SER A 476 -39.98 32.62 -17.45
C SER A 476 -38.47 32.84 -17.64
N MET A 477 -37.87 33.68 -16.80
CA MET A 477 -36.42 33.91 -16.78
C MET A 477 -35.91 33.62 -15.36
N SER A 478 -35.45 32.40 -15.13
CA SER A 478 -34.84 32.01 -13.86
C SER A 478 -33.32 32.15 -13.94
N ARG A 479 -32.70 32.72 -12.90
CA ARG A 479 -31.25 32.85 -12.79
C ARG A 479 -30.81 32.46 -11.39
N PHE A 480 -29.79 31.64 -11.28
CA PHE A 480 -29.18 31.22 -10.04
C PHE A 480 -28.03 32.15 -9.68
N GLY A 481 -27.99 32.63 -8.43
CA GLY A 481 -26.87 33.34 -7.86
C GLY A 481 -26.29 32.62 -6.65
N TRP A 482 -24.96 32.54 -6.57
CA TRP A 482 -24.24 32.02 -5.40
C TRP A 482 -24.19 33.13 -4.34
N LEU A 483 -24.61 32.81 -3.12
CA LEU A 483 -24.68 33.77 -2.02
C LEU A 483 -23.29 34.11 -1.47
N THR A 484 -23.12 35.37 -1.09
CA THR A 484 -21.94 35.86 -0.36
C THR A 484 -21.90 35.37 1.08
N SER A 485 -20.71 35.28 1.66
CA SER A 485 -20.47 34.97 3.07
C SER A 485 -20.12 36.20 3.90
N THR A 486 -20.42 36.17 5.20
CA THR A 486 -19.85 37.12 6.18
C THR A 486 -18.47 36.71 6.68
N SER A 487 -18.07 35.46 6.48
CA SER A 487 -16.76 34.92 6.83
C SER A 487 -15.81 35.10 5.65
N ILE A 488 -14.99 36.14 5.73
CA ILE A 488 -13.98 36.46 4.71
C ILE A 488 -12.67 35.76 5.11
N TRP A 489 -12.05 35.06 4.16
CA TRP A 489 -10.75 34.42 4.33
C TRP A 489 -9.86 34.72 3.12
N ASN A 490 -8.55 34.82 3.35
CA ASN A 490 -7.50 35.12 2.37
C ASN A 490 -7.78 36.36 1.50
N ASP A 491 -8.33 36.22 0.29
CA ASP A 491 -8.60 37.35 -0.61
C ASP A 491 -10.04 37.38 -1.16
N ASP A 492 -10.25 38.05 -2.30
CA ASP A 492 -11.57 38.24 -2.86
C ASP A 492 -11.91 37.11 -3.83
N ALA A 493 -13.14 36.61 -3.72
CA ALA A 493 -13.79 35.86 -4.77
C ALA A 493 -13.63 36.54 -6.13
N VAL A 494 -13.71 35.75 -7.20
CA VAL A 494 -13.50 36.22 -8.57
C VAL A 494 -14.60 35.76 -9.52
N TRP A 495 -14.68 36.41 -10.68
CA TRP A 495 -15.61 36.06 -11.74
C TRP A 495 -14.98 36.23 -13.12
N ALA A 496 -15.57 35.58 -14.12
CA ALA A 496 -15.19 35.74 -15.53
C ALA A 496 -16.42 35.59 -16.43
N GLN A 497 -16.49 36.38 -17.51
CA GLN A 497 -17.45 36.18 -18.59
C GLN A 497 -17.04 34.95 -19.42
N ALA A 498 -17.51 33.76 -19.03
CA ALA A 498 -17.04 32.49 -19.60
C ALA A 498 -18.04 31.34 -19.38
N GLN A 499 -17.72 30.18 -19.99
CA GLN A 499 -18.32 28.87 -19.71
C GLN A 499 -17.22 27.84 -19.47
N GLU A 500 -17.49 26.83 -18.65
CA GLU A 500 -16.52 25.74 -18.43
C GLU A 500 -16.39 24.87 -19.70
N PRO A 501 -15.19 24.36 -20.05
CA PRO A 501 -13.90 24.56 -19.37
C PRO A 501 -13.27 25.94 -19.63
N TYR A 502 -12.78 26.60 -18.57
CA TYR A 502 -12.15 27.93 -18.66
C TYR A 502 -10.71 27.97 -18.12
N SER A 503 -9.81 28.65 -18.84
CA SER A 503 -8.39 28.85 -18.49
C SER A 503 -7.90 30.31 -18.65
N GLY A 504 -8.83 31.26 -18.79
CA GLY A 504 -8.50 32.68 -19.00
C GLY A 504 -8.26 33.49 -17.73
N SER A 505 -8.32 34.81 -17.85
CA SER A 505 -8.10 35.76 -16.76
C SER A 505 -9.36 36.01 -15.92
N TRP A 506 -9.18 36.01 -14.61
CA TRP A 506 -10.25 36.29 -13.65
C TRP A 506 -10.31 37.76 -13.27
N GLN A 507 -11.51 38.24 -12.96
CA GLN A 507 -11.76 39.58 -12.47
C GLN A 507 -12.17 39.50 -11.00
N LYS A 508 -11.65 40.42 -10.18
CA LYS A 508 -12.05 40.55 -8.78
C LYS A 508 -13.57 40.75 -8.67
N LEU A 509 -14.22 39.98 -7.81
CA LEU A 509 -15.60 40.21 -7.42
C LEU A 509 -15.65 41.37 -6.43
N SER A 510 -16.63 42.26 -6.60
CA SER A 510 -16.77 43.43 -5.73
C SER A 510 -18.24 43.73 -5.52
N TYR A 511 -18.58 44.15 -4.30
CA TYR A 511 -19.90 44.66 -4.00
C TYR A 511 -20.25 45.86 -4.91
N PRO A 512 -21.44 45.90 -5.53
CA PRO A 512 -21.88 47.01 -6.37
C PRO A 512 -21.94 48.34 -5.61
N SER A 513 -21.85 49.47 -6.33
CA SER A 513 -21.72 50.82 -5.74
C SER A 513 -22.83 51.24 -4.77
N MET A 514 -24.04 50.68 -4.93
CA MET A 514 -25.19 50.93 -4.06
C MET A 514 -25.35 49.89 -2.93
N HIS A 515 -24.48 48.89 -2.86
CA HIS A 515 -24.55 47.85 -1.84
C HIS A 515 -23.98 48.36 -0.49
N PRO A 516 -24.58 48.01 0.66
CA PRO A 516 -24.10 48.48 1.97
C PRO A 516 -22.65 48.12 2.31
N ARG A 517 -22.10 47.07 1.67
CA ARG A 517 -20.71 46.60 1.82
C ARG A 517 -19.78 47.03 0.68
N VAL A 518 -20.14 48.04 -0.11
CA VAL A 518 -19.28 48.58 -1.16
C VAL A 518 -17.86 48.84 -0.64
N GLY A 519 -16.85 48.38 -1.39
CA GLY A 519 -15.43 48.52 -1.02
C GLY A 519 -14.89 47.50 -0.02
N GLN A 520 -15.73 46.63 0.55
CA GLN A 520 -15.28 45.50 1.39
C GLN A 520 -14.90 44.29 0.54
N HIS A 521 -14.14 43.36 1.12
CA HIS A 521 -13.78 42.10 0.48
C HIS A 521 -15.02 41.20 0.29
N THR A 522 -15.04 40.44 -0.81
CA THR A 522 -16.14 39.54 -1.15
C THR A 522 -15.71 38.09 -1.01
N ALA A 523 -16.50 37.30 -0.30
CA ALA A 523 -16.36 35.84 -0.20
C ALA A 523 -17.72 35.19 -0.51
N LEU A 524 -17.72 33.93 -0.92
CA LEU A 524 -18.88 33.14 -1.30
C LEU A 524 -19.15 32.02 -0.29
N ALA A 525 -20.41 31.62 -0.18
CA ALA A 525 -20.86 30.71 0.85
C ALA A 525 -20.83 29.25 0.37
N PHE A 526 -19.91 28.45 0.92
CA PHE A 526 -19.82 27.03 0.63
C PHE A 526 -19.16 26.24 1.76
N ALA A 527 -19.32 24.91 1.69
CA ALA A 527 -18.63 24.01 2.57
C ALA A 527 -18.07 22.83 1.76
N VAL A 528 -16.90 22.37 2.17
CA VAL A 528 -16.21 21.20 1.61
C VAL A 528 -16.08 20.20 2.73
N LEU A 529 -16.51 18.97 2.48
CA LEU A 529 -16.56 17.93 3.50
C LEU A 529 -15.94 16.63 2.98
N THR A 530 -15.58 15.79 3.93
CA THR A 530 -15.10 14.44 3.70
C THR A 530 -15.88 13.46 4.55
N SER A 531 -16.06 12.27 4.03
CA SER A 531 -16.54 11.13 4.81
C SER A 531 -15.37 10.69 5.68
N HIS A 532 -15.39 11.12 6.93
CA HIS A 532 -14.50 10.61 7.95
C HIS A 532 -15.09 9.30 8.46
N GLN A 533 -14.49 8.19 8.04
CA GLN A 533 -14.72 6.93 8.74
C GLN A 533 -14.06 7.11 10.12
N SER A 534 -14.86 7.31 11.16
CA SER A 534 -14.35 7.08 12.51
C SER A 534 -14.44 5.58 12.73
N THR A 535 -13.29 4.92 12.66
CA THR A 535 -13.13 3.53 13.07
C THR A 535 -13.03 3.52 14.60
N SER A 536 -14.08 3.07 15.28
CA SER A 536 -13.89 2.58 16.66
C SER A 536 -13.67 1.08 16.58
N GLN A 537 -12.65 0.61 17.26
CA GLN A 537 -12.27 -0.81 17.24
C GLN A 537 -12.67 -1.40 18.57
N LEU A 538 -13.55 -2.40 18.52
CA LEU A 538 -13.75 -3.29 19.66
C LEU A 538 -12.71 -4.40 19.53
N ILE A 539 -11.55 -4.17 20.15
CA ILE A 539 -10.49 -5.18 20.25
C ILE A 539 -11.03 -6.36 21.06
N ASP A 540 -11.10 -7.53 20.42
CA ASP A 540 -11.50 -8.79 21.04
C ASP A 540 -10.29 -9.40 21.77
N ARG A 541 -9.14 -9.43 21.09
CA ARG A 541 -7.85 -9.88 21.60
C ARG A 541 -6.73 -9.14 20.87
N GLN A 542 -5.68 -8.73 21.57
CA GLN A 542 -4.53 -8.05 20.98
C GLN A 542 -3.25 -8.77 21.36
N VAL A 543 -2.41 -9.08 20.40
CA VAL A 543 -1.07 -9.65 20.65
C VAL A 543 -0.03 -8.58 20.35
N ALA A 544 1.01 -8.52 21.16
CA ALA A 544 2.16 -7.64 20.97
C ALA A 544 3.45 -8.39 21.32
N ASP A 545 4.53 -8.02 20.66
CA ASP A 545 5.84 -8.61 20.88
C ASP A 545 6.91 -7.54 20.92
N ASP A 546 7.97 -7.77 21.67
CA ASP A 546 9.01 -6.79 21.86
C ASP A 546 10.07 -6.81 20.74
N TRP A 547 10.77 -5.69 20.59
CA TRP A 547 11.88 -5.58 19.66
C TRP A 547 12.83 -4.48 20.10
N LYS A 548 14.08 -4.62 19.68
CA LYS A 548 15.13 -3.66 19.99
C LYS A 548 15.35 -2.69 18.84
N SER A 549 15.25 -1.39 19.11
CA SER A 549 15.71 -0.36 18.17
C SER A 549 17.15 0.03 18.49
N GLU A 550 18.06 -0.06 17.52
CA GLU A 550 19.48 0.29 17.71
C GLU A 550 19.85 1.71 17.24
N GLY A 551 18.88 2.51 16.80
CA GLY A 551 19.13 3.89 16.38
C GLY A 551 17.89 4.61 15.84
N PRO A 552 18.04 5.86 15.40
CA PRO A 552 16.92 6.76 15.10
C PRO A 552 16.26 6.54 13.74
N MET A 553 16.76 5.58 12.93
CA MET A 553 16.21 5.37 11.59
C MET A 553 14.74 4.93 11.67
N PRO A 554 13.85 5.51 10.86
CA PRO A 554 12.42 5.24 10.96
C PRO A 554 12.07 3.82 10.53
N VAL A 555 10.96 3.31 11.05
CA VAL A 555 10.28 2.12 10.50
C VAL A 555 9.46 2.56 9.29
N VAL A 556 9.74 1.96 8.13
CA VAL A 556 9.21 2.37 6.82
C VAL A 556 8.31 1.33 6.15
N ALA A 557 8.40 0.09 6.59
CA ALA A 557 7.55 -1.03 6.16
C ALA A 557 7.53 -2.11 7.24
N ALA A 558 6.56 -3.01 7.16
CA ALA A 558 6.47 -4.17 8.03
C ALA A 558 6.00 -5.40 7.26
N THR A 559 6.48 -6.56 7.70
CA THR A 559 6.03 -7.88 7.29
C THR A 559 5.71 -8.70 8.53
N TRP A 560 4.66 -9.50 8.50
CA TRP A 560 4.29 -10.41 9.58
C TRP A 560 3.64 -11.67 9.01
N TRP A 561 3.57 -12.74 9.80
CA TRP A 561 2.96 -14.00 9.38
C TRP A 561 1.74 -14.33 10.22
N GLY A 562 0.76 -14.99 9.62
CA GLY A 562 -0.42 -15.41 10.33
C GLY A 562 -1.19 -16.45 9.54
N SER A 563 -1.95 -17.27 10.26
CA SER A 563 -2.85 -18.25 9.69
C SER A 563 -4.32 -17.85 9.93
N TYR A 564 -5.23 -18.64 9.35
CA TYR A 564 -6.64 -18.60 9.69
C TYR A 564 -6.99 -19.84 10.51
N ALA A 565 -7.36 -19.65 11.77
CA ALA A 565 -7.45 -20.74 12.74
C ALA A 565 -8.36 -21.89 12.27
N GLY A 566 -7.82 -23.09 12.16
CA GLY A 566 -8.48 -24.31 11.70
C GLY A 566 -8.77 -24.37 10.19
N TYR A 567 -8.33 -23.40 9.39
CA TYR A 567 -8.47 -23.44 7.94
C TYR A 567 -7.41 -24.35 7.34
N THR A 568 -7.81 -25.54 6.94
CA THR A 568 -6.89 -26.55 6.42
C THR A 568 -6.80 -26.44 4.91
N TYR A 569 -5.58 -26.27 4.41
CA TYR A 569 -5.27 -26.23 2.99
C TYR A 569 -4.49 -27.48 2.55
N LYS A 570 -4.74 -27.92 1.32
CA LYS A 570 -4.00 -28.99 0.67
C LYS A 570 -3.53 -28.53 -0.69
N ALA A 571 -2.24 -28.25 -0.79
CA ALA A 571 -1.66 -27.86 -2.07
C ALA A 571 -1.85 -28.97 -3.11
N CYS A 572 -2.22 -28.60 -4.35
CA CYS A 572 -2.42 -29.51 -5.49
C CYS A 572 -3.52 -30.56 -5.34
N GLU A 573 -4.39 -30.49 -4.33
CA GLU A 573 -5.58 -31.32 -4.18
C GLU A 573 -6.86 -30.49 -4.29
N CYS A 574 -8.01 -31.15 -4.43
CA CYS A 574 -9.28 -30.47 -4.35
C CYS A 574 -9.56 -29.99 -2.92
N VAL A 575 -9.71 -28.67 -2.79
CA VAL A 575 -10.11 -28.02 -1.55
C VAL A 575 -11.61 -27.76 -1.60
N ASP A 576 -12.40 -28.66 -1.01
CA ASP A 576 -13.85 -28.50 -0.83
C ASP A 576 -14.21 -27.59 0.37
N GLN A 577 -13.26 -26.80 0.88
CA GLN A 577 -13.47 -25.93 2.03
C GLN A 577 -13.79 -24.50 1.63
N VAL A 578 -14.65 -23.86 2.42
CA VAL A 578 -14.97 -22.44 2.28
C VAL A 578 -13.73 -21.63 2.66
N GLN A 579 -13.26 -20.79 1.73
CA GLN A 579 -12.12 -19.92 1.98
C GLN A 579 -12.38 -18.99 3.19
N PRO A 580 -11.35 -18.71 4.00
CA PRO A 580 -11.49 -17.83 5.14
C PRO A 580 -11.80 -16.41 4.69
N VAL A 581 -12.51 -15.67 5.55
CA VAL A 581 -12.78 -14.24 5.30
C VAL A 581 -11.51 -13.47 5.63
N ARG A 582 -10.95 -12.80 4.62
CA ARG A 582 -9.78 -11.93 4.80
C ARG A 582 -10.12 -10.73 5.70
N PRO A 583 -9.18 -10.25 6.55
CA PRO A 583 -9.35 -9.01 7.30
C PRO A 583 -9.62 -7.83 6.36
N ASP A 584 -10.50 -6.91 6.74
CA ASP A 584 -10.72 -5.71 5.90
C ASP A 584 -9.50 -4.79 5.94
N TYR A 585 -8.76 -4.80 7.05
CA TYR A 585 -7.47 -4.15 7.24
C TYR A 585 -6.76 -4.69 8.49
N PHE A 586 -5.48 -4.36 8.64
CA PHE A 586 -4.72 -4.58 9.87
C PHE A 586 -4.44 -3.27 10.60
N VAL A 587 -4.42 -3.31 11.92
CA VAL A 587 -3.95 -2.21 12.76
C VAL A 587 -2.58 -2.59 13.28
N LEU A 588 -1.57 -1.82 12.87
CA LEU A 588 -0.22 -1.92 13.35
C LEU A 588 -0.02 -0.86 14.43
N SER A 589 0.55 -1.24 15.57
CA SER A 589 0.86 -0.30 16.66
C SER A 589 2.26 -0.51 17.20
N ILE A 590 2.91 0.59 17.60
CA ILE A 590 4.16 0.56 18.34
C ILE A 590 3.94 1.22 19.70
N TRP A 591 4.40 0.57 20.75
CA TRP A 591 4.25 0.99 22.15
C TRP A 591 5.61 1.18 22.81
N SER A 592 5.67 2.05 23.81
CA SER A 592 6.80 2.09 24.74
C SER A 592 6.82 0.84 25.61
N ASP A 593 8.00 0.54 26.11
CA ASP A 593 8.27 -0.53 27.06
C ASP A 593 7.90 -0.13 28.49
N SER A 594 7.19 -1.00 29.21
CA SER A 594 7.16 -1.03 30.68
C SER A 594 8.06 -2.18 31.13
N PRO A 595 9.33 -1.91 31.47
CA PRO A 595 10.31 -2.96 31.75
C PRO A 595 9.91 -3.85 32.93
N ASP A 596 10.35 -5.10 32.90
CA ASP A 596 10.24 -6.02 34.03
C ASP A 596 10.90 -5.40 35.29
N PRO A 597 10.11 -5.09 36.34
CA PRO A 597 10.65 -4.49 37.56
C PRO A 597 11.51 -5.46 38.37
N ASN A 598 11.38 -6.78 38.16
CA ASN A 598 12.12 -7.80 38.89
C ASN A 598 12.19 -9.14 38.11
N PRO A 599 13.27 -9.35 37.32
CA PRO A 599 13.47 -10.56 36.53
C PRO A 599 13.53 -11.88 37.32
N ASP A 600 13.74 -11.83 38.63
CA ASP A 600 13.76 -13.01 39.49
C ASP A 600 12.34 -13.46 39.92
N ASN A 601 11.31 -12.63 39.67
CA ASN A 601 9.93 -12.94 39.96
C ASN A 601 9.20 -13.36 38.67
N PRO A 602 8.77 -14.62 38.52
CA PRO A 602 8.10 -15.09 37.30
C PRO A 602 6.71 -14.49 37.06
N GLN A 603 6.21 -13.66 37.98
CA GLN A 603 4.98 -12.87 37.79
C GLN A 603 5.24 -11.48 37.21
N ASP A 604 6.49 -11.02 37.26
CA ASP A 604 6.91 -9.76 36.68
C ASP A 604 7.46 -10.05 35.27
N PHE A 605 7.15 -9.18 34.32
CA PHE A 605 7.54 -9.31 32.91
C PHE A 605 7.43 -7.93 32.25
N SER A 606 8.22 -7.68 31.22
CA SER A 606 8.04 -6.49 30.40
C SER A 606 6.74 -6.57 29.60
N HIS A 607 6.11 -5.43 29.34
CA HIS A 607 4.90 -5.35 28.52
C HIS A 607 4.71 -3.97 27.87
N PRO A 608 3.77 -3.83 26.91
CA PRO A 608 3.41 -2.54 26.33
C PRO A 608 2.86 -1.55 27.36
N ASP A 609 3.27 -0.28 27.27
CA ASP A 609 2.78 0.82 28.12
C ASP A 609 2.01 1.87 27.31
N GLN A 610 2.69 2.91 26.81
CA GLN A 610 2.08 3.99 26.05
C GLN A 610 2.15 3.68 24.55
N ARG A 611 1.00 3.71 23.85
CA ARG A 611 1.00 3.64 22.38
C ARG A 611 1.63 4.89 21.80
N LEU A 612 2.76 4.72 21.12
CA LEU A 612 3.53 5.79 20.50
C LEU A 612 3.10 6.04 19.05
N TRP A 613 2.63 4.98 18.37
CA TRP A 613 2.30 5.03 16.96
C TRP A 613 1.22 4.02 16.58
N GLN A 614 0.44 4.35 15.56
CA GLN A 614 -0.58 3.48 14.98
C GLN A 614 -0.75 3.74 13.48
N PHE A 615 -0.95 2.66 12.72
CA PHE A 615 -1.23 2.69 11.29
C PHE A 615 -2.29 1.65 10.91
N GLU A 616 -3.21 2.05 10.04
CA GLU A 616 -4.23 1.16 9.48
C GLU A 616 -3.77 0.71 8.09
N ALA A 617 -3.30 -0.53 7.98
CA ALA A 617 -2.91 -1.17 6.74
C ALA A 617 -4.14 -1.67 6.00
N THR A 618 -4.76 -0.77 5.22
CA THR A 618 -5.93 -1.05 4.37
C THR A 618 -5.58 -1.63 3.01
N GLN A 619 -4.32 -1.47 2.60
CA GLN A 619 -3.72 -2.12 1.44
C GLN A 619 -2.55 -2.95 1.95
N TYR A 620 -2.67 -4.26 1.89
CA TYR A 620 -1.66 -5.21 2.35
C TYR A 620 -1.57 -6.38 1.38
N ASP A 621 -0.38 -6.98 1.29
CA ASP A 621 -0.18 -8.22 0.55
C ASP A 621 -0.54 -9.41 1.44
N GLU A 622 -0.99 -10.50 0.83
CA GLU A 622 -1.22 -11.79 1.50
C GLU A 622 -0.69 -12.87 0.56
N VAL A 623 0.34 -13.60 0.99
CA VAL A 623 1.02 -14.62 0.18
C VAL A 623 1.10 -15.90 0.98
N LEU A 624 0.60 -17.02 0.44
CA LEU A 624 0.76 -18.33 1.07
C LEU A 624 2.24 -18.73 1.10
N VAL A 625 2.78 -19.04 2.28
CA VAL A 625 4.21 -19.39 2.43
C VAL A 625 4.45 -20.76 3.05
N GLY A 626 3.45 -21.40 3.64
CA GLY A 626 3.61 -22.73 4.23
C GLY A 626 2.47 -23.11 5.16
N TYR A 627 2.81 -23.81 6.24
CA TYR A 627 1.86 -24.33 7.22
C TYR A 627 2.36 -24.18 8.66
N ASP A 628 1.45 -24.13 9.63
CA ASP A 628 1.75 -24.15 11.06
C ASP A 628 1.53 -25.53 11.70
N GLY A 629 1.94 -25.65 12.98
CA GLY A 629 2.18 -26.92 13.67
C GLY A 629 0.95 -27.55 14.29
N GLN A 630 -0.25 -26.95 14.15
CA GLN A 630 -1.44 -27.57 14.71
C GLN A 630 -1.74 -28.89 14.00
N LYS A 631 -1.71 -29.99 14.80
CA LYS A 631 -1.91 -31.35 14.29
C LYS A 631 -3.30 -31.49 13.66
N VAL A 632 -3.36 -31.34 12.35
CA VAL A 632 -4.54 -31.74 11.59
C VAL A 632 -4.51 -33.27 11.43
N GLN A 633 -5.66 -33.89 11.66
CA GLN A 633 -5.88 -35.32 11.47
C GLN A 633 -5.49 -35.75 10.04
N SER A 634 -4.82 -36.90 9.93
CA SER A 634 -4.47 -37.51 8.64
C SER A 634 -5.63 -37.44 7.64
N GLY A 635 -5.39 -36.85 6.48
CA GLY A 635 -6.35 -36.72 5.39
C GLY A 635 -7.11 -35.38 5.29
N LYS A 636 -6.93 -34.42 6.21
CA LYS A 636 -7.65 -33.12 6.19
C LYS A 636 -6.83 -31.90 5.72
N GLY A 637 -5.53 -32.02 5.50
CA GLY A 637 -4.64 -30.90 5.10
C GLY A 637 -3.88 -30.33 6.29
N GLN A 638 -3.23 -29.19 6.14
CA GLN A 638 -2.56 -28.47 7.25
C GLN A 638 -3.01 -27.01 7.29
N GLU A 639 -2.91 -26.37 8.45
CA GLU A 639 -3.34 -24.98 8.59
C GLU A 639 -2.38 -24.06 7.82
N ALA A 640 -2.94 -23.28 6.89
CA ALA A 640 -2.15 -22.48 5.95
C ALA A 640 -1.64 -21.20 6.59
N VAL A 641 -0.33 -20.95 6.45
CA VAL A 641 0.33 -19.73 6.93
C VAL A 641 0.55 -18.78 5.76
N PHE A 642 0.14 -17.54 5.98
CA PHE A 642 0.27 -16.46 5.03
C PHE A 642 1.25 -15.42 5.55
N ARG A 643 2.09 -14.93 4.65
CA ARG A 643 2.87 -13.71 4.85
C ARG A 643 2.02 -12.51 4.48
N TYR A 644 2.05 -11.52 5.34
CA TYR A 644 1.45 -10.21 5.12
C TYR A 644 2.53 -9.14 5.06
N SER A 645 2.37 -8.15 4.18
CA SER A 645 3.28 -7.02 4.13
C SER A 645 2.59 -5.71 3.80
N VAL A 646 3.18 -4.62 4.30
CA VAL A 646 2.71 -3.27 4.01
C VAL A 646 3.85 -2.27 3.87
N ARG A 647 3.71 -1.40 2.87
CA ARG A 647 4.50 -0.18 2.72
C ARG A 647 3.86 0.94 3.54
N ILE A 648 4.65 1.60 4.40
CA ILE A 648 4.15 2.72 5.20
C ILE A 648 4.45 4.04 4.45
N PRO A 649 3.45 4.90 4.21
CA PRO A 649 3.66 6.21 3.61
C PRO A 649 4.63 7.08 4.44
N PRO A 650 5.49 7.91 3.81
CA PRO A 650 6.50 8.69 4.52
C PRO A 650 5.98 9.61 5.63
N ASP A 651 4.77 10.16 5.47
CA ASP A 651 4.10 11.00 6.48
C ASP A 651 3.57 10.19 7.69
N ARG A 652 3.65 8.86 7.60
CA ARG A 652 3.17 7.91 8.62
C ARG A 652 4.28 7.03 9.19
N TRP A 653 5.55 7.25 8.85
CA TRP A 653 6.66 6.50 9.42
C TRP A 653 6.76 6.67 10.94
N PHE A 654 7.22 5.62 11.62
CA PHE A 654 7.54 5.68 13.05
C PHE A 654 9.01 6.02 13.23
N PHE A 655 9.31 7.08 13.99
CA PHE A 655 10.68 7.49 14.31
C PHE A 655 11.01 7.09 15.75
N PRO A 656 11.87 6.08 15.97
CA PRO A 656 12.35 5.77 17.30
C PRO A 656 13.22 6.90 17.86
N GLY A 657 13.39 6.94 19.17
CA GLY A 657 14.27 7.90 19.84
C GLY A 657 15.74 7.78 19.40
N GLN A 658 16.57 8.76 19.79
CA GLN A 658 18.00 8.78 19.46
C GLN A 658 18.83 7.70 20.19
N ALA A 659 18.30 7.15 21.28
CA ALA A 659 18.96 6.11 22.06
C ALA A 659 18.41 4.73 21.68
N THR A 660 19.22 3.70 21.89
CA THR A 660 18.77 2.31 21.87
C THR A 660 17.62 2.13 22.88
N GLY A 661 16.56 1.44 22.49
CA GLY A 661 15.41 1.20 23.35
C GLY A 661 14.60 -0.01 22.92
N THR A 662 13.89 -0.60 23.88
CA THR A 662 12.89 -1.64 23.66
C THR A 662 11.56 -0.98 23.31
N TYR A 663 10.88 -1.57 22.33
CA TYR A 663 9.55 -1.18 21.90
C TYR A 663 8.71 -2.43 21.72
N TRP A 664 7.39 -2.29 21.72
CA TRP A 664 6.48 -3.40 21.44
C TRP A 664 5.75 -3.17 20.12
N PHE A 665 5.76 -4.14 19.23
CA PHE A 665 5.01 -4.15 17.98
C PHE A 665 3.75 -5.02 18.11
N SER A 666 2.63 -4.51 17.65
CA SER A 666 1.35 -5.22 17.71
C SER A 666 0.64 -5.20 16.38
N VAL A 667 0.10 -6.36 16.00
CA VAL A 667 -0.68 -6.57 14.78
C VAL A 667 -2.08 -7.05 15.16
N VAL A 668 -3.12 -6.34 14.71
CA VAL A 668 -4.52 -6.72 14.96
C VAL A 668 -5.29 -6.77 13.64
N ALA A 669 -5.85 -7.94 13.31
CA ALA A 669 -6.76 -8.08 12.16
C ALA A 669 -8.13 -7.47 12.48
N VAL A 670 -8.63 -6.59 11.62
CA VAL A 670 -9.93 -5.95 11.82
C VAL A 670 -10.96 -6.46 10.82
N TYR A 671 -12.11 -6.87 11.35
CA TYR A 671 -13.28 -7.27 10.57
C TYR A 671 -14.41 -6.26 10.77
N GLU A 672 -14.81 -5.61 9.69
CA GLU A 672 -15.75 -4.51 9.70
C GLU A 672 -17.19 -4.97 9.82
N ASN A 673 -17.86 -4.43 10.82
CA ASN A 673 -19.27 -4.65 11.13
C ASN A 673 -19.66 -6.13 11.24
N ARG A 674 -18.68 -7.03 11.44
CA ARG A 674 -18.90 -8.47 11.56
C ARG A 674 -17.93 -9.08 12.56
N LYS A 675 -18.44 -10.06 13.31
CA LYS A 675 -17.60 -10.99 14.02
C LYS A 675 -17.30 -12.16 13.08
N VAL A 676 -16.05 -12.58 13.01
CA VAL A 676 -15.65 -13.77 12.25
C VAL A 676 -15.44 -14.90 13.24
N ASP A 677 -16.41 -15.83 13.28
CA ASP A 677 -16.33 -17.04 14.11
C ASP A 677 -15.76 -18.24 13.32
N ASN A 678 -15.83 -18.21 11.99
CA ASN A 678 -15.24 -19.25 11.12
C ASN A 678 -13.85 -18.81 10.66
N HIS A 679 -12.81 -19.54 11.09
CA HIS A 679 -11.41 -19.28 10.77
C HIS A 679 -10.93 -17.84 11.06
N PRO A 680 -11.02 -17.36 12.31
CA PRO A 680 -10.48 -16.05 12.67
C PRO A 680 -8.96 -16.02 12.44
N TRP A 681 -8.45 -14.86 12.03
CA TRP A 681 -7.02 -14.66 11.84
C TRP A 681 -6.26 -14.71 13.17
N GLY A 682 -5.07 -15.33 13.17
CA GLY A 682 -4.13 -15.32 14.27
C GLY A 682 -2.71 -15.00 13.78
N TRP A 683 -1.92 -14.37 14.64
CA TRP A 683 -0.52 -14.07 14.38
C TRP A 683 0.31 -15.31 14.74
N THR A 684 1.15 -15.79 13.83
CA THR A 684 2.00 -16.95 14.04
C THR A 684 3.15 -16.63 15.01
N ASN A 685 3.31 -17.43 16.06
CA ASN A 685 4.41 -17.31 17.04
C ASN A 685 5.78 -17.65 16.44
N HIS A 686 6.83 -17.48 17.23
CA HIS A 686 8.21 -17.81 16.97
C HIS A 686 8.88 -18.28 18.27
N GLN A 687 9.96 -19.06 18.17
CA GLN A 687 10.75 -19.43 19.34
C GLN A 687 11.34 -18.17 19.98
N HIS A 688 11.24 -18.01 21.30
CA HIS A 688 11.74 -16.81 21.98
C HIS A 688 13.19 -16.43 21.60
N VAL A 689 13.37 -15.17 21.22
CA VAL A 689 14.60 -14.55 20.70
C VAL A 689 15.10 -13.43 21.60
N PHE A 690 14.22 -12.57 22.13
CA PHE A 690 14.63 -11.31 22.75
C PHE A 690 13.84 -10.95 24.01
N ASN A 691 14.55 -10.41 25.00
CA ASN A 691 14.03 -9.78 26.22
C ASN A 691 12.93 -10.57 26.97
N ASP A 692 11.64 -10.38 26.66
CA ASP A 692 10.53 -11.11 27.30
C ASP A 692 9.63 -11.80 26.28
N SER A 693 8.78 -12.73 26.74
CA SER A 693 7.77 -13.32 25.86
C SER A 693 6.91 -12.24 25.22
N ALA A 694 6.42 -12.51 24.01
CA ALA A 694 5.22 -11.87 23.49
C ALA A 694 4.10 -11.87 24.54
N VAL A 695 3.20 -10.90 24.45
CA VAL A 695 2.09 -10.76 25.38
C VAL A 695 0.74 -10.72 24.67
N VAL A 696 -0.28 -11.20 25.36
CA VAL A 696 -1.68 -11.05 24.97
C VAL A 696 -2.38 -10.05 25.88
N GLY A 697 -3.03 -9.07 25.26
CA GLY A 697 -3.82 -8.03 25.88
C GLY A 697 -5.31 -8.36 25.89
N SER A 698 -5.95 -8.22 27.05
CA SER A 698 -7.41 -8.29 27.22
C SER A 698 -7.95 -7.04 27.90
N GLN A 699 -9.17 -6.60 27.54
CA GLN A 699 -9.85 -5.53 28.28
C GLN A 699 -10.45 -6.07 29.57
N ASP A 700 -9.82 -5.74 30.70
CA ASP A 700 -10.37 -5.96 32.03
C ASP A 700 -11.10 -4.71 32.54
N THR A 701 -11.91 -4.91 33.58
CA THR A 701 -12.56 -3.82 34.31
C THR A 701 -11.85 -3.65 35.64
N ASP A 702 -11.27 -2.47 35.86
CA ASP A 702 -10.65 -2.16 37.14
C ASP A 702 -11.69 -2.06 38.28
N PRO A 703 -11.28 -2.03 39.55
CA PRO A 703 -12.20 -1.92 40.68
C PRO A 703 -13.09 -0.65 40.68
N SER A 704 -12.77 0.35 39.85
CA SER A 704 -13.56 1.58 39.68
C SER A 704 -14.59 1.50 38.55
N GLY A 705 -14.63 0.38 37.82
CA GLY A 705 -15.51 0.18 36.68
C GLY A 705 -14.94 0.71 35.35
N LYS A 706 -13.68 1.17 35.34
CA LYS A 706 -13.01 1.65 34.12
C LYS A 706 -12.37 0.46 33.40
N LYS A 707 -12.54 0.42 32.08
CA LYS A 707 -11.85 -0.57 31.24
C LYS A 707 -10.35 -0.26 31.17
N VAL A 708 -9.52 -1.25 31.47
CA VAL A 708 -8.05 -1.19 31.41
C VAL A 708 -7.55 -2.38 30.61
N LEU A 709 -6.50 -2.18 29.81
CA LEU A 709 -5.85 -3.26 29.09
C LEU A 709 -4.88 -3.97 30.03
N THR A 710 -5.03 -5.28 30.19
CA THR A 710 -4.13 -6.13 30.98
C THR A 710 -3.39 -7.07 30.05
N TRP A 711 -2.10 -7.26 30.32
CA TRP A 711 -1.22 -8.11 29.53
C TRP A 711 -0.94 -9.42 30.26
N GLN A 712 -0.79 -10.50 29.52
CA GLN A 712 -0.33 -11.80 30.02
C GLN A 712 0.77 -12.32 29.08
N PRO A 713 1.87 -12.86 29.60
CA PRO A 713 2.93 -13.42 28.77
C PRO A 713 2.44 -14.66 28.03
N LEU A 714 2.94 -14.82 26.82
CA LEU A 714 2.67 -15.97 25.97
C LEU A 714 3.66 -17.09 26.30
N THR A 715 3.11 -18.28 26.52
CA THR A 715 3.87 -19.50 26.73
C THR A 715 3.23 -20.66 25.97
N ASP A 716 4.04 -21.64 25.62
CA ASP A 716 3.54 -22.89 25.02
C ASP A 716 3.00 -23.88 26.08
N GLU A 717 2.59 -25.08 25.64
CA GLU A 717 2.10 -26.13 26.54
C GLU A 717 3.14 -26.63 27.55
N ALA A 718 4.43 -26.44 27.27
CA ALA A 718 5.54 -26.76 28.17
C ALA A 718 5.91 -25.58 29.09
N ASN A 719 5.19 -24.46 28.97
CA ASN A 719 5.43 -23.19 29.67
C ASN A 719 6.74 -22.50 29.26
N ASP A 720 7.25 -22.77 28.05
CA ASP A 720 8.38 -22.08 27.46
C ASP A 720 7.93 -20.76 26.81
N ARG A 721 8.78 -19.74 26.88
CA ARG A 721 8.55 -18.40 26.31
C ARG A 721 8.40 -18.46 24.78
N GLN A 722 7.57 -17.58 24.23
CA GLN A 722 7.26 -17.50 22.81
C GLN A 722 7.23 -16.05 22.37
N ASP A 723 7.77 -15.79 21.18
CA ASP A 723 7.75 -14.48 20.51
C ASP A 723 6.85 -14.60 19.26
N MET A 724 6.83 -13.59 18.39
CA MET A 724 5.97 -13.51 17.21
C MET A 724 6.78 -13.33 15.93
N SER A 725 6.32 -13.91 14.82
CA SER A 725 7.03 -13.78 13.54
C SER A 725 6.74 -12.42 12.88
N PHE A 726 7.73 -11.53 12.76
CA PHE A 726 7.64 -10.27 12.01
C PHE A 726 9.01 -9.69 11.58
N ILE A 727 8.99 -8.83 10.56
CA ILE A 727 10.12 -8.00 10.14
C ILE A 727 9.70 -6.54 10.15
N LEU A 728 10.54 -5.68 10.71
CA LEU A 728 10.45 -4.24 10.56
C LEU A 728 11.57 -3.76 9.64
N PHE A 729 11.24 -2.94 8.65
CA PHE A 729 12.22 -2.36 7.73
C PHE A 729 12.53 -0.92 8.11
N GLN A 730 13.76 -0.48 7.90
CA GLN A 730 14.21 0.89 8.13
C GLN A 730 14.75 1.54 6.86
N GLN A 731 14.80 2.87 6.84
CA GLN A 731 15.61 3.58 5.86
C GLN A 731 17.10 3.39 6.20
N ALA A 732 17.95 3.04 5.23
CA ALA A 732 19.40 2.99 5.45
C ALA A 732 20.03 4.38 5.42
N GLN A 733 21.07 4.61 6.24
CA GLN A 733 21.91 5.81 6.12
C GLN A 733 22.85 5.63 4.92
N LEU A 734 22.62 6.38 3.83
CA LEU A 734 23.61 6.64 2.78
C LEU A 734 24.04 5.46 1.87
N LEU A 735 23.11 4.69 1.33
CA LEU A 735 23.31 4.08 0.01
C LEU A 735 22.23 4.65 -0.92
N GLY A 736 22.47 5.85 -1.43
CA GLY A 736 21.69 6.33 -2.58
C GLY A 736 22.07 5.52 -3.82
N PRO A 737 21.22 5.49 -4.86
CA PRO A 737 21.53 4.82 -6.12
C PRO A 737 22.87 5.37 -6.64
N PRO A 738 23.76 4.53 -7.20
CA PRO A 738 24.94 5.02 -7.87
C PRO A 738 24.52 6.06 -8.93
N PRO A 739 25.29 7.14 -9.14
CA PRO A 739 24.97 8.11 -10.17
C PRO A 739 24.81 7.39 -11.51
N LEU A 740 23.66 7.56 -12.15
CA LEU A 740 23.38 6.98 -13.46
C LEU A 740 24.47 7.44 -14.46
N PRO A 741 25.01 6.53 -15.30
CA PRO A 741 25.98 6.88 -16.32
C PRO A 741 25.41 7.83 -17.39
#